data_AF-A0A2V8ZXL0-F1
#
_entry.id   AF-A0A2V8ZXL0-F1
#
_cell.length_a   1.000
_cell.length_b   1.000
_cell.length_c   1.000
_cell.angle_alpha   90.00
_cell.angle_beta   90.00
_cell.angle_gamma   90.00
#
_symmetry.space_group_name_H-M   'P 1'
#
loop_
_entity.id
_entity.type
_entity.pdbx_description
1 polymer ?
#
loop_
_entity_poly.entity_id
_entity_poly.type
_entity_poly.pdbx_seq_one_letter_code
_entity_poly.pdbx_strand_id
1 'polypeptide(L)'
;MKERGPIFYDAERVRWRHTRRVLEISGALLTLLLVYFFITIAVSVDLPAGLLPDTKLGYHALKTKKRTQPVREGRRRRVANIGTVPASYDPVRAAFFVSWDPNSLASLKKHYREIDLLIPEQLHAVSEDGALTVVDYEHGQNRVKATPSAAVSLVKQDELHQWMKSLNPPVELPMMALLNNYDGVHWRIDDMVKLLENPLSRQRLVHDAVEFAVESHEAGIVVDFEEVPDTSQAHYREFAAELGPALHAVGLKLMLALPARDDAYDYGFFAKQSDAIVLMNFDEHWQTSPPGPIASQDWYVENLRQIGEVVPPTKLIVAVGSCAYDWSEGAQKTHEPAQPLTMQEALLHAFESEAQVVGNAPADPLHGIVEFDSRSLNPHYSYYDEHNHVHQVWMLDAVTAYNELRASERLGLRGTALWRLGSADTSLWPIWDATRPNDAIRQKIEDLPPGPDLILEGDGDVWHFLDTPKRGRRSISYDSSSDLITNEKYEAYPLSYRIDQIGAAKKKLAITFDDGPDWKWTPKILDVLKEKNVPATFFVIGLSANKWPQLLRREYAEGHEIGNHTYSHPDWENPNLSNTQIRWELNLTERLIESVVGAKPLLFRPPYGIDHQPEFAEEVAHLPTAQEMGYIIVGQKVDPHDWKRLSPGVPLPASTIVQNAISEAAEGNIVLLHDGGGDRSQTLIALPQLIDALRAEGYEFASVPELIGKTRAQVMLPLSPQEQFEARADGFIFGIYHWFWVAITAAFILGIVLVGGRTLVIGILAFIEKLRPDRTEMSAPLPGVTVLIPAHNEEKVIVETVHSVLFSDYPDLHLVVVDDGSTDKTGELLDAHFSREPRVRVMHQVNRGKAAALSVAMSQAQTEIVVTIDADTEIEPDAIRKLVRHFSDPTVGAVAGNVKVGNRSRWLTRWQALEYITSQNMEKRAFDLLNCITVVPGALGAWRKQAIEAAGGITADTVAEDADLTIAIRRVGWRIGYDEEAIAWTEAPDTPGQLIRQRFRWTFGTLQSFWKHSSTLFRWKYGTLGWIALPNIFVFQLVLPLISPLIDLLFLWSVGLWALEKLQLSWLPTIHATTGDLMRSVFFFIGFLLIDVLTCVLAFALERKEDWTLLVPVLLQRFYYRQLMYVVLFRSVKEAVRGRPVGWRGVEPEPQAPQAPPRPAAVAGN
;
A
#
# COMPACT_ATOMS: atom_id res chain seq x y z
N MET A 1 45.87 26.63 -45.22
CA MET A 1 45.27 25.64 -44.30
C MET A 1 43.80 25.52 -44.68
N LYS A 2 43.24 24.30 -44.84
CA LYS A 2 41.78 24.15 -44.89
C LYS A 2 41.27 24.55 -43.51
N GLU A 3 40.52 25.65 -43.40
CA GLU A 3 39.80 25.99 -42.17
C GLU A 3 38.91 24.79 -41.80
N ARG A 4 39.28 24.08 -40.75
CA ARG A 4 38.43 23.02 -40.20
C ARG A 4 37.25 23.72 -39.52
N GLY A 5 36.04 23.38 -39.94
CA GLY A 5 34.83 23.90 -39.29
C GLY A 5 34.75 23.50 -37.82
N PRO A 6 33.94 24.20 -37.01
CA PRO A 6 33.80 23.92 -35.57
C PRO A 6 33.43 22.46 -35.29
N ILE A 7 33.96 21.89 -34.20
CA ILE A 7 33.61 20.54 -33.76
C ILE A 7 32.11 20.48 -33.48
N PHE A 8 31.46 19.43 -34.00
CA PHE A 8 30.01 19.25 -34.06
C PHE A 8 29.25 20.14 -35.05
N TYR A 9 29.86 21.01 -35.84
CA TYR A 9 29.08 21.71 -36.88
C TYR A 9 28.55 20.72 -37.93
N ASP A 10 27.24 20.76 -38.19
CA ASP A 10 26.54 19.93 -39.19
C ASP A 10 25.56 20.83 -39.96
N ALA A 11 26.03 21.42 -41.06
CA ALA A 11 25.27 22.38 -41.86
C ALA A 11 23.95 21.79 -42.38
N GLU A 12 23.92 20.50 -42.71
CA GLU A 12 22.74 19.81 -43.23
C GLU A 12 21.87 19.17 -42.13
N ARG A 13 22.30 19.23 -40.87
CA ARG A 13 21.61 18.64 -39.71
C ARG A 13 21.27 17.16 -39.89
N VAL A 14 22.14 16.40 -40.57
CA VAL A 14 21.93 14.97 -40.83
C VAL A 14 21.83 14.21 -39.50
N ARG A 15 22.71 14.51 -38.53
CA ARG A 15 22.71 13.84 -37.23
C ARG A 15 21.42 14.06 -36.45
N TRP A 16 20.92 15.29 -36.44
CA TRP A 16 19.65 15.62 -35.78
C TRP A 16 18.47 14.93 -36.48
N ARG A 17 18.43 14.91 -37.81
CA ARG A 17 17.37 14.22 -38.56
C ARG A 17 17.34 12.72 -38.24
N HIS A 18 18.49 12.05 -38.19
CA HIS A 18 18.57 10.64 -37.83
C HIS A 18 18.19 10.40 -36.36
N THR A 19 18.78 11.15 -35.43
CA THR A 19 18.49 11.00 -33.99
C THR A 19 17.02 11.24 -33.70
N ARG A 20 16.44 12.30 -34.26
CA ARG A 20 15.02 12.63 -34.12
C ARG A 20 14.13 11.52 -34.66
N ARG A 21 14.41 10.99 -35.86
CA ARG A 21 13.64 9.87 -36.43
C ARG A 21 13.70 8.62 -35.55
N VAL A 22 14.88 8.26 -35.04
CA VAL A 22 15.02 7.12 -34.13
C VAL A 22 14.21 7.33 -32.86
N LEU A 23 14.27 8.53 -32.25
CA LEU A 23 13.49 8.86 -31.06
C LEU A 23 11.98 8.84 -31.32
N GLU A 24 11.52 9.42 -32.44
CA GLU A 24 10.11 9.43 -32.84
C GLU A 24 9.59 8.00 -33.11
N ILE A 25 10.34 7.17 -33.84
CA ILE A 25 9.97 5.77 -34.11
C ILE A 25 9.96 4.95 -32.82
N SER A 26 11.00 5.07 -31.98
CA SER A 26 11.09 4.31 -30.73
C SER A 26 9.98 4.72 -29.76
N GLY A 27 9.70 6.03 -29.66
CA GLY A 27 8.60 6.56 -28.85
C GLY A 27 7.24 6.11 -29.35
N ALA A 28 7.00 6.12 -30.66
CA ALA A 28 5.74 5.62 -31.23
C ALA A 28 5.55 4.12 -30.99
N LEU A 29 6.60 3.30 -31.18
CA LEU A 29 6.55 1.86 -30.90
C LEU A 29 6.29 1.55 -29.43
N LEU A 30 6.99 2.25 -28.52
CA LEU A 30 6.77 2.09 -27.08
C LEU A 30 5.35 2.50 -26.67
N THR A 31 4.84 3.62 -27.19
CA THR A 31 3.46 4.06 -26.92
C THR A 31 2.44 3.05 -27.43
N LEU A 32 2.59 2.53 -28.65
CA LEU A 32 1.69 1.51 -29.18
C LEU A 32 1.70 0.23 -28.33
N LEU A 33 2.88 -0.20 -27.89
CA LEU A 33 3.06 -1.38 -27.05
C LEU A 33 2.46 -1.20 -25.65
N LEU A 34 2.64 -0.03 -25.03
CA LEU A 34 2.01 0.33 -23.76
C LEU A 34 0.48 0.43 -23.89
N VAL A 35 -0.03 1.06 -24.94
CA VAL A 35 -1.47 1.14 -25.20
C VAL A 35 -2.06 -0.26 -25.38
N TYR A 36 -1.40 -1.13 -26.13
CA TYR A 36 -1.81 -2.53 -26.28
C TYR A 36 -1.86 -3.25 -24.93
N PHE A 37 -0.83 -3.11 -24.08
CA PHE A 37 -0.80 -3.69 -22.74
C PHE A 37 -1.92 -3.19 -21.82
N PHE A 38 -2.15 -1.87 -21.79
CA PHE A 38 -3.22 -1.33 -20.95
C PHE A 38 -4.61 -1.73 -21.45
N ILE A 39 -4.82 -1.79 -22.77
CA ILE A 39 -6.09 -2.31 -23.33
C ILE A 39 -6.30 -3.75 -22.89
N THR A 40 -5.26 -4.56 -22.98
CA THR A 40 -5.35 -5.99 -22.72
C THR A 40 -5.47 -6.33 -21.21
N ILE A 41 -4.96 -5.47 -20.32
CA ILE A 41 -5.28 -5.51 -18.88
C ILE A 41 -6.71 -5.03 -18.59
N ALA A 42 -7.18 -4.02 -19.32
CA ALA A 42 -8.51 -3.44 -19.10
C ALA A 42 -9.64 -4.33 -19.64
N VAL A 43 -9.37 -5.13 -20.67
CA VAL A 43 -10.31 -6.09 -21.26
C VAL A 43 -10.04 -7.47 -20.65
N SER A 44 -10.91 -7.91 -19.73
CA SER A 44 -10.87 -9.27 -19.20
C SER A 44 -11.16 -10.29 -20.30
N VAL A 45 -10.38 -11.36 -20.37
CA VAL A 45 -10.74 -12.54 -21.15
C VAL A 45 -11.56 -13.44 -20.24
N ASP A 46 -12.82 -13.70 -20.59
CA ASP A 46 -13.67 -14.56 -19.76
C ASP A 46 -13.06 -15.96 -19.68
N LEU A 47 -12.70 -16.41 -18.47
CA LEU A 47 -12.33 -17.79 -18.23
C LEU A 47 -13.58 -18.68 -18.39
N PRO A 48 -13.43 -19.95 -18.78
CA PRO A 48 -14.59 -20.83 -18.98
C PRO A 48 -15.37 -21.02 -17.67
N ALA A 49 -16.62 -20.56 -17.65
CA ALA A 49 -17.55 -20.76 -16.54
C ALA A 49 -18.16 -22.18 -16.52
N GLY A 50 -18.70 -22.59 -15.36
CA GLY A 50 -19.50 -23.81 -15.22
C GLY A 50 -18.70 -25.11 -15.01
N LEU A 51 -17.51 -25.03 -14.40
CA LEU A 51 -16.72 -26.22 -14.07
C LEU A 51 -17.31 -27.02 -12.89
N LEU A 52 -18.02 -26.35 -11.98
CA LEU A 52 -18.66 -26.92 -10.80
C LEU A 52 -20.19 -27.09 -11.06
N PRO A 53 -20.83 -28.12 -10.50
CA PRO A 53 -22.26 -28.37 -10.69
C PRO A 53 -23.13 -27.41 -9.85
N ASP A 54 -24.30 -27.02 -10.37
CA ASP A 54 -25.35 -26.40 -9.57
C ASP A 54 -26.06 -27.49 -8.75
N THR A 55 -25.88 -27.52 -7.44
CA THR A 55 -26.65 -28.35 -6.51
C THR A 55 -27.86 -27.54 -6.02
N LYS A 56 -29.06 -28.16 -5.96
CA LYS A 56 -30.27 -27.55 -5.38
C LYS A 56 -30.95 -28.58 -4.48
N LEU A 57 -31.30 -28.19 -3.26
CA LEU A 57 -32.08 -29.00 -2.32
C LEU A 57 -33.56 -29.16 -2.76
N GLY A 58 -34.20 -30.24 -2.31
CA GLY A 58 -35.45 -30.80 -2.83
C GLY A 58 -36.72 -30.53 -2.00
N TYR A 59 -36.96 -29.33 -1.47
CA TYR A 59 -38.12 -29.08 -0.59
C TYR A 59 -39.44 -28.87 -1.34
N HIS A 60 -40.57 -29.32 -0.76
CA HIS A 60 -41.90 -29.22 -1.39
C HIS A 60 -42.95 -28.59 -0.47
N ALA A 61 -43.59 -27.48 -0.88
CA ALA A 61 -44.63 -26.82 -0.09
C ALA A 61 -45.86 -27.71 0.24
N LEU A 62 -46.31 -27.69 1.51
CA LEU A 62 -47.56 -28.31 1.94
C LEU A 62 -48.69 -27.25 1.95
N LYS A 63 -49.68 -27.36 1.06
CA LYS A 63 -50.85 -26.47 1.09
C LYS A 63 -51.79 -26.82 2.24
N THR A 64 -51.79 -26.02 3.30
CA THR A 64 -52.79 -26.04 4.36
C THR A 64 -54.17 -25.64 3.82
N LYS A 65 -55.22 -26.40 4.14
CA LYS A 65 -56.60 -26.03 3.77
C LYS A 65 -57.03 -24.80 4.55
N LYS A 66 -57.18 -23.65 3.86
CA LYS A 66 -57.79 -22.42 4.41
C LYS A 66 -59.11 -22.72 5.14
N ARG A 67 -59.09 -22.58 6.47
CA ARG A 67 -60.28 -22.68 7.30
C ARG A 67 -60.70 -21.27 7.71
N THR A 68 -61.41 -20.57 6.81
CA THR A 68 -61.99 -19.25 7.11
C THR A 68 -63.02 -19.40 8.23
N GLN A 69 -62.66 -19.02 9.44
CA GLN A 69 -63.61 -18.81 10.53
C GLN A 69 -63.69 -17.31 10.84
N PRO A 70 -64.90 -16.78 11.09
CA PRO A 70 -65.10 -15.35 11.32
C PRO A 70 -64.32 -14.88 12.56
N VAL A 71 -63.55 -13.82 12.39
CA VAL A 71 -62.86 -13.10 13.47
C VAL A 71 -63.93 -12.56 14.43
N ARG A 72 -63.96 -13.04 15.68
CA ARG A 72 -64.88 -12.50 16.70
C ARG A 72 -64.44 -11.09 17.10
N GLU A 73 -65.27 -10.09 16.80
CA GLU A 73 -65.11 -8.66 17.16
C GLU A 73 -64.70 -8.40 18.63
N GLY A 74 -65.05 -9.30 19.55
CA GLY A 74 -64.73 -9.15 20.98
C GLY A 74 -63.25 -9.27 21.36
N ARG A 75 -62.38 -9.81 20.48
CA ARG A 75 -60.93 -9.94 20.75
C ARG A 75 -60.14 -8.69 20.39
N ARG A 76 -60.45 -8.03 19.27
CA ARG A 76 -59.83 -6.75 18.83
C ARG A 76 -59.97 -5.60 19.85
N ARG A 77 -60.94 -5.69 20.77
CA ARG A 77 -61.15 -4.70 21.85
C ARG A 77 -60.14 -4.79 23.01
N ARG A 78 -59.40 -5.89 23.20
CA ARG A 78 -58.47 -6.00 24.35
C ARG A 78 -57.22 -5.15 24.18
N VAL A 79 -56.64 -5.11 22.98
CA VAL A 79 -55.45 -4.30 22.68
C VAL A 79 -55.76 -2.81 22.54
N ALA A 80 -56.94 -2.46 22.00
CA ALA A 80 -57.40 -1.08 21.92
C ALA A 80 -57.69 -0.45 23.31
N ASN A 81 -57.86 -1.26 24.36
CA ASN A 81 -58.15 -0.81 25.73
C ASN A 81 -56.90 -0.62 26.60
N ILE A 82 -55.68 -0.83 26.07
CA ILE A 82 -54.42 -0.73 26.83
C ILE A 82 -54.05 0.72 27.19
N GLY A 83 -54.65 1.70 26.51
CA GLY A 83 -54.39 3.12 26.72
C GLY A 83 -53.53 3.75 25.62
N THR A 84 -52.98 4.93 25.90
CA THR A 84 -52.16 5.71 24.96
C THR A 84 -50.74 5.85 25.47
N VAL A 85 -49.75 5.87 24.57
CA VAL A 85 -48.33 6.10 24.91
C VAL A 85 -48.16 7.38 25.76
N PRO A 86 -47.45 7.32 26.91
CA PRO A 86 -47.20 8.48 27.77
C PRO A 86 -46.58 9.66 27.02
N ALA A 87 -46.95 10.90 27.37
CA ALA A 87 -46.55 12.12 26.64
C ALA A 87 -45.02 12.35 26.62
N SER A 88 -44.31 12.01 27.70
CA SER A 88 -42.85 11.85 27.70
C SER A 88 -42.53 10.36 27.93
N TYR A 89 -42.07 9.68 26.88
CA TYR A 89 -41.72 8.27 26.93
C TYR A 89 -40.43 8.05 26.17
N ASP A 90 -39.40 7.57 26.87
CA ASP A 90 -38.07 7.29 26.34
C ASP A 90 -37.61 5.95 26.97
N PRO A 91 -37.93 4.81 26.32
CA PRO A 91 -37.65 3.48 26.85
C PRO A 91 -36.18 3.13 26.70
N VAL A 92 -35.65 2.33 27.63
CA VAL A 92 -34.35 1.68 27.44
C VAL A 92 -34.46 0.63 26.33
N ARG A 93 -33.60 0.72 25.32
CA ARG A 93 -33.48 -0.28 24.25
C ARG A 93 -32.28 -1.18 24.52
N ALA A 94 -32.55 -2.34 25.08
CA ALA A 94 -31.53 -3.34 25.36
C ALA A 94 -31.42 -4.37 24.23
N ALA A 95 -30.29 -5.04 24.10
CA ALA A 95 -30.14 -6.16 23.18
C ALA A 95 -29.22 -7.23 23.77
N PHE A 96 -29.61 -8.50 23.62
CA PHE A 96 -28.79 -9.62 24.03
C PHE A 96 -27.75 -9.92 22.97
N PHE A 97 -26.50 -10.05 23.40
CA PHE A 97 -25.35 -10.41 22.57
C PHE A 97 -24.81 -11.76 23.03
N VAL A 98 -24.57 -12.66 22.09
CA VAL A 98 -23.89 -13.93 22.37
C VAL A 98 -22.66 -14.07 21.47
N SER A 99 -21.60 -14.67 22.00
CA SER A 99 -20.32 -14.78 21.31
C SER A 99 -20.20 -16.00 20.40
N TRP A 100 -21.08 -16.98 20.56
CA TRP A 100 -21.07 -18.22 19.74
C TRP A 100 -21.79 -18.09 18.40
N ASP A 101 -22.46 -16.96 18.15
CA ASP A 101 -23.10 -16.69 16.86
C ASP A 101 -22.48 -15.44 16.24
N PRO A 102 -21.71 -15.61 15.15
CA PRO A 102 -21.08 -14.50 14.44
C PRO A 102 -22.06 -13.41 13.98
N ASN A 103 -23.32 -13.78 13.69
CA ASN A 103 -24.35 -12.82 13.29
C ASN A 103 -24.68 -11.82 14.39
N SER A 104 -24.45 -12.17 15.66
CA SER A 104 -24.64 -11.27 16.81
C SER A 104 -23.69 -10.06 16.70
N LEU A 105 -22.42 -10.31 16.37
CA LEU A 105 -21.43 -9.25 16.17
C LEU A 105 -21.66 -8.47 14.88
N ALA A 106 -21.99 -9.15 13.77
CA ALA A 106 -22.33 -8.48 12.51
C ALA A 106 -23.53 -7.53 12.66
N SER A 107 -24.60 -7.98 13.33
CA SER A 107 -25.75 -7.17 13.66
C SER A 107 -25.39 -5.98 14.57
N LEU A 108 -24.54 -6.20 15.58
CA LEU A 108 -24.09 -5.13 16.48
C LEU A 108 -23.28 -4.07 15.73
N LYS A 109 -22.32 -4.47 14.89
CA LYS A 109 -21.49 -3.56 14.07
C LYS A 109 -22.33 -2.55 13.30
N LYS A 110 -23.48 -3.01 12.79
CA LYS A 110 -24.40 -2.20 11.99
C LYS A 110 -25.37 -1.36 12.83
N HIS A 111 -25.76 -1.85 14.02
CA HIS A 111 -26.88 -1.32 14.79
C HIS A 111 -26.57 -0.90 16.24
N TYR A 112 -25.29 -0.77 16.61
CA TYR A 112 -24.89 -0.37 17.97
C TYR A 112 -25.40 1.03 18.38
N ARG A 113 -25.81 1.87 17.43
CA ARG A 113 -26.30 3.24 17.71
C ARG A 113 -27.77 3.26 18.11
N GLU A 114 -28.49 2.19 17.81
CA GLU A 114 -29.90 1.97 18.10
C GLU A 114 -30.10 1.23 19.44
N ILE A 115 -29.02 0.96 20.17
CA ILE A 115 -28.97 0.19 21.42
C ILE A 115 -28.48 1.10 22.55
N ASP A 116 -29.24 1.17 23.64
CA ASP A 116 -28.90 1.93 24.85
C ASP A 116 -28.13 1.08 25.88
N LEU A 117 -28.33 -0.24 25.85
CA LEU A 117 -27.76 -1.20 26.80
C LEU A 117 -27.48 -2.54 26.11
N LEU A 118 -26.23 -3.00 26.12
CA LEU A 118 -25.90 -4.35 25.67
C LEU A 118 -25.96 -5.33 26.85
N ILE A 119 -26.49 -6.52 26.60
CA ILE A 119 -26.52 -7.63 27.57
C ILE A 119 -25.68 -8.78 26.99
N PRO A 120 -24.35 -8.75 27.15
CA PRO A 120 -23.48 -9.80 26.61
C PRO A 120 -23.46 -11.05 27.49
N GLU A 121 -23.55 -12.22 26.88
CA GLU A 121 -23.27 -13.51 27.51
C GLU A 121 -21.79 -13.61 27.88
N GLN A 122 -21.49 -13.44 29.17
CA GLN A 122 -20.11 -13.41 29.67
C GLN A 122 -19.88 -14.34 30.87
N LEU A 123 -20.91 -14.58 31.67
CA LEU A 123 -20.79 -15.30 32.94
C LEU A 123 -21.74 -16.48 32.99
N HIS A 124 -21.24 -17.58 33.53
CA HIS A 124 -21.96 -18.83 33.65
C HIS A 124 -21.87 -19.34 35.09
N ALA A 125 -22.97 -19.86 35.62
CA ALA A 125 -23.14 -20.39 36.97
C ALA A 125 -23.28 -21.92 36.94
N VAL A 126 -22.35 -22.60 36.28
CA VAL A 126 -22.44 -24.05 35.98
C VAL A 126 -21.62 -24.93 36.93
N SER A 127 -21.32 -24.43 38.13
CA SER A 127 -20.50 -25.14 39.12
C SER A 127 -21.16 -25.21 40.49
N GLU A 128 -21.33 -26.42 41.03
CA GLU A 128 -21.99 -26.67 42.33
C GLU A 128 -21.36 -25.90 43.52
N ASP A 129 -20.06 -25.62 43.44
CA ASP A 129 -19.29 -24.90 44.48
C ASP A 129 -19.40 -23.37 44.40
N GLY A 130 -20.24 -22.84 43.49
CA GLY A 130 -20.44 -21.41 43.30
C GLY A 130 -19.27 -20.67 42.65
N ALA A 131 -18.30 -21.39 42.06
CA ALA A 131 -17.21 -20.76 41.31
C ALA A 131 -17.76 -20.12 40.03
N LEU A 132 -17.33 -18.88 39.75
CA LEU A 132 -17.59 -18.21 38.48
C LEU A 132 -16.95 -18.99 37.32
N THR A 133 -17.72 -19.16 36.25
CA THR A 133 -17.25 -19.81 35.02
C THR A 133 -17.47 -18.92 33.80
N VAL A 134 -16.58 -19.03 32.83
CA VAL A 134 -16.65 -18.37 31.52
C VAL A 134 -16.57 -19.45 30.44
N VAL A 135 -17.29 -19.25 29.33
CA VAL A 135 -17.11 -20.04 28.11
C VAL A 135 -16.11 -19.30 27.21
N ASP A 136 -15.02 -19.96 26.86
CA ASP A 136 -14.00 -19.46 25.93
C ASP A 136 -14.26 -20.08 24.56
N TYR A 137 -15.14 -19.43 23.79
CA TYR A 137 -15.55 -19.90 22.46
C TYR A 137 -14.36 -19.94 21.49
N GLU A 138 -13.41 -19.00 21.61
CA GLU A 138 -12.20 -18.91 20.78
C GLU A 138 -11.29 -20.14 20.90
N HIS A 139 -11.27 -20.77 22.08
CA HIS A 139 -10.44 -21.95 22.35
C HIS A 139 -11.28 -23.22 22.59
N GLY A 140 -12.59 -23.18 22.31
CA GLY A 140 -13.52 -24.29 22.47
C GLY A 140 -13.65 -24.82 23.90
N GLN A 141 -13.51 -23.96 24.92
CA GLN A 141 -13.56 -24.37 26.33
C GLN A 141 -14.86 -23.93 27.03
N ASN A 142 -15.71 -24.92 27.32
CA ASN A 142 -17.09 -24.70 27.76
C ASN A 142 -17.27 -24.44 29.27
N ARG A 143 -16.24 -24.65 30.11
CA ARG A 143 -16.36 -24.53 31.59
C ARG A 143 -15.08 -24.05 32.26
N VAL A 144 -14.56 -22.91 31.83
CA VAL A 144 -13.33 -22.35 32.41
C VAL A 144 -13.66 -21.73 33.77
N LYS A 145 -13.25 -22.40 34.86
CA LYS A 145 -13.29 -21.80 36.20
C LYS A 145 -12.25 -20.70 36.29
N ALA A 146 -12.68 -19.48 36.58
CA ALA A 146 -11.83 -18.31 36.61
C ALA A 146 -12.07 -17.49 37.87
N THR A 147 -11.01 -16.88 38.40
CA THR A 147 -11.18 -15.76 39.33
C THR A 147 -11.76 -14.57 38.56
N PRO A 148 -12.41 -13.60 39.21
CA PRO A 148 -12.97 -12.42 38.54
C PRO A 148 -11.98 -11.74 37.59
N SER A 149 -10.76 -11.49 38.04
CA SER A 149 -9.69 -10.89 37.22
C SER A 149 -9.23 -11.75 36.03
N ALA A 150 -9.27 -13.07 36.17
CA ALA A 150 -8.97 -13.98 35.06
C ALA A 150 -10.12 -14.00 34.05
N ALA A 151 -11.38 -13.99 34.53
CA ALA A 151 -12.57 -13.87 33.69
C ALA A 151 -12.56 -12.56 32.89
N VAL A 152 -12.26 -11.42 33.53
CA VAL A 152 -12.12 -10.13 32.84
C VAL A 152 -11.01 -10.17 31.79
N SER A 153 -9.91 -10.86 32.06
CA SER A 153 -8.80 -10.98 31.12
C SER A 153 -9.17 -11.83 29.90
N LEU A 154 -9.98 -12.88 30.07
CA LEU A 154 -10.51 -13.70 28.98
C LEU A 154 -11.52 -12.93 28.15
N VAL A 155 -12.54 -12.35 28.79
CA VAL A 155 -13.60 -11.59 28.10
C VAL A 155 -13.02 -10.39 27.33
N LYS A 156 -12.01 -9.69 27.86
CA LYS A 156 -11.38 -8.56 27.13
C LYS A 156 -10.60 -8.95 25.87
N GLN A 157 -10.38 -10.25 25.65
CA GLN A 157 -9.70 -10.79 24.47
C GLN A 157 -10.68 -11.23 23.38
N ASP A 158 -11.98 -11.34 23.68
CA ASP A 158 -13.02 -11.74 22.72
C ASP A 158 -13.20 -10.75 21.56
N GLU A 159 -13.86 -11.21 20.49
CA GLU A 159 -14.08 -10.40 19.30
C GLU A 159 -14.87 -9.12 19.57
N LEU A 160 -15.84 -9.15 20.49
CA LEU A 160 -16.67 -8.00 20.86
C LEU A 160 -15.77 -6.85 21.36
N HIS A 161 -14.90 -7.13 22.33
CA HIS A 161 -14.03 -6.12 22.93
C HIS A 161 -12.92 -5.69 21.97
N GLN A 162 -12.42 -6.57 21.11
CA GLN A 162 -11.46 -6.18 20.06
C GLN A 162 -12.11 -5.24 19.05
N TRP A 163 -13.32 -5.54 18.59
CA TRP A 163 -14.06 -4.69 17.68
C TRP A 163 -14.35 -3.31 18.29
N MET A 164 -14.86 -3.26 19.53
CA MET A 164 -15.13 -1.98 20.21
C MET A 164 -13.89 -1.08 20.32
N LYS A 165 -12.70 -1.68 20.52
CA LYS A 165 -11.40 -0.97 20.56
C LYS A 165 -10.87 -0.58 19.18
N SER A 166 -11.24 -1.30 18.12
CA SER A 166 -10.72 -1.10 16.76
C SER A 166 -11.15 0.23 16.13
N LEU A 167 -12.28 0.77 16.58
CA LEU A 167 -12.83 2.04 16.10
C LEU A 167 -12.11 3.25 16.71
N ASN A 168 -12.04 4.36 15.97
CA ASN A 168 -11.40 5.60 16.44
C ASN A 168 -12.36 6.80 16.32
N PRO A 169 -12.93 7.31 17.43
CA PRO A 169 -12.71 6.86 18.82
C PRO A 169 -13.33 5.47 19.11
N PRO A 170 -12.85 4.74 20.12
CA PRO A 170 -13.45 3.47 20.56
C PRO A 170 -14.94 3.63 20.90
N VAL A 171 -15.71 2.58 20.68
CA VAL A 171 -17.14 2.56 21.03
C VAL A 171 -17.28 2.37 22.54
N GLU A 172 -18.00 3.29 23.18
CA GLU A 172 -18.43 3.17 24.57
C GLU A 172 -19.95 2.88 24.59
N LEU A 173 -20.32 1.62 24.79
CA LEU A 173 -21.69 1.17 24.94
C LEU A 173 -21.87 0.62 26.36
N PRO A 174 -22.85 1.07 27.16
CA PRO A 174 -23.11 0.50 28.47
C PRO A 174 -23.44 -0.99 28.36
N MET A 175 -22.78 -1.82 29.16
CA MET A 175 -22.97 -3.27 29.18
C MET A 175 -23.47 -3.73 30.55
N MET A 176 -24.27 -4.79 30.57
CA MET A 176 -24.59 -5.54 31.78
C MET A 176 -24.37 -7.03 31.51
N ALA A 177 -23.33 -7.60 32.10
CA ALA A 177 -22.99 -9.00 31.91
C ALA A 177 -24.16 -9.92 32.26
N LEU A 178 -24.49 -10.84 31.34
CA LEU A 178 -25.45 -11.90 31.55
C LEU A 178 -24.80 -13.02 32.35
N LEU A 179 -25.45 -13.44 33.43
CA LEU A 179 -25.11 -14.58 34.27
C LEU A 179 -26.18 -15.66 34.11
N ASN A 180 -25.86 -16.75 33.41
CA ASN A 180 -26.81 -17.83 33.12
C ASN A 180 -26.34 -19.20 33.65
N ASN A 181 -27.21 -20.22 33.56
CA ASN A 181 -26.90 -21.61 33.92
C ASN A 181 -26.66 -22.51 32.69
N TYR A 182 -26.22 -21.93 31.56
CA TYR A 182 -25.84 -22.63 30.34
C TYR A 182 -24.32 -22.80 30.26
N ASP A 183 -23.81 -23.94 29.77
CA ASP A 183 -22.36 -24.16 29.65
C ASP A 183 -21.83 -24.02 28.21
N GLY A 184 -22.59 -23.39 27.32
CA GLY A 184 -22.27 -23.35 25.89
C GLY A 184 -22.82 -24.54 25.10
N VAL A 185 -23.32 -25.60 25.75
CA VAL A 185 -23.92 -26.77 25.08
C VAL A 185 -25.22 -27.25 25.74
N HIS A 186 -25.29 -27.25 27.07
CA HIS A 186 -26.43 -27.75 27.83
C HIS A 186 -26.77 -26.83 29.02
N TRP A 187 -28.05 -26.74 29.33
CA TRP A 187 -28.52 -26.16 30.59
C TRP A 187 -28.14 -27.05 31.77
N ARG A 188 -27.51 -26.47 32.79
CA ARG A 188 -26.91 -27.17 33.94
C ARG A 188 -27.80 -27.07 35.17
N ILE A 189 -29.02 -27.57 35.04
CA ILE A 189 -30.08 -27.45 36.05
C ILE A 189 -29.65 -28.06 37.39
N ASP A 190 -29.12 -29.28 37.38
CA ASP A 190 -28.68 -29.98 38.61
C ASP A 190 -27.57 -29.24 39.35
N ASP A 191 -26.63 -28.63 38.61
CA ASP A 191 -25.51 -27.90 39.20
C ASP A 191 -25.98 -26.57 39.81
N MET A 192 -26.86 -25.86 39.09
CA MET A 192 -27.51 -24.64 39.56
C MET A 192 -28.33 -24.91 40.83
N VAL A 193 -29.10 -26.00 40.89
CA VAL A 193 -29.90 -26.36 42.07
C VAL A 193 -29.01 -26.55 43.30
N LYS A 194 -27.92 -27.33 43.17
CA LYS A 194 -26.96 -27.54 44.28
C LYS A 194 -26.24 -26.26 44.70
N LEU A 195 -25.92 -25.40 43.73
CA LEU A 195 -25.36 -24.07 44.00
C LEU A 195 -26.32 -23.22 44.82
N LEU A 196 -27.59 -23.15 44.40
CA LEU A 196 -28.62 -22.36 45.06
C LEU A 196 -28.94 -22.89 46.46
N GLU A 197 -28.97 -24.20 46.67
CA GLU A 197 -29.23 -24.81 47.99
C GLU A 197 -28.15 -24.49 49.04
N ASN A 198 -26.89 -24.29 48.62
CA ASN A 198 -25.76 -24.08 49.52
C ASN A 198 -25.44 -22.59 49.75
N PRO A 199 -25.59 -22.06 50.98
CA PRO A 199 -25.32 -20.65 51.26
C PRO A 199 -23.89 -20.20 50.97
N LEU A 200 -22.88 -21.08 51.14
CA LEU A 200 -21.50 -20.73 50.84
C LEU A 200 -21.26 -20.63 49.33
N SER A 201 -21.87 -21.52 48.54
CA SER A 201 -21.80 -21.48 47.08
C SER A 201 -22.47 -20.20 46.55
N ARG A 202 -23.67 -19.85 47.05
CA ARG A 202 -24.34 -18.59 46.67
C ARG A 202 -23.50 -17.36 47.00
N GLN A 203 -23.00 -17.26 48.23
CA GLN A 203 -22.19 -16.11 48.65
C GLN A 203 -20.91 -15.96 47.83
N ARG A 204 -20.29 -17.09 47.44
CA ARG A 204 -19.13 -17.08 46.55
C ARG A 204 -19.49 -16.54 45.17
N LEU A 205 -20.57 -17.03 44.56
CA LEU A 205 -21.00 -16.53 43.24
C LEU A 205 -21.38 -15.04 43.30
N VAL A 206 -22.08 -14.60 44.35
CA VAL A 206 -22.41 -13.19 44.58
C VAL A 206 -21.15 -12.33 44.65
N HIS A 207 -20.16 -12.76 45.43
CA HIS A 207 -18.87 -12.07 45.54
C HIS A 207 -18.17 -11.98 44.18
N ASP A 208 -18.01 -13.11 43.50
CA ASP A 208 -17.24 -13.19 42.25
C ASP A 208 -17.93 -12.41 41.12
N ALA A 209 -19.27 -12.43 41.03
CA ALA A 209 -20.03 -11.66 40.04
C ALA A 209 -19.93 -10.14 40.29
N VAL A 210 -19.93 -9.69 41.55
CA VAL A 210 -19.76 -8.27 41.90
C VAL A 210 -18.33 -7.80 41.60
N GLU A 211 -17.32 -8.58 41.96
CA GLU A 211 -15.92 -8.26 41.65
C GLU A 211 -15.70 -8.19 40.14
N PHE A 212 -16.24 -9.14 39.37
CA PHE A 212 -16.15 -9.14 37.92
C PHE A 212 -16.71 -7.84 37.34
N ALA A 213 -17.97 -7.49 37.69
CA ALA A 213 -18.65 -6.32 37.16
C ALA A 213 -17.91 -5.00 37.46
N VAL A 214 -17.27 -4.91 38.64
CA VAL A 214 -16.44 -3.75 39.01
C VAL A 214 -15.15 -3.69 38.18
N GLU A 215 -14.47 -4.81 37.98
CA GLU A 215 -13.21 -4.89 37.24
C GLU A 215 -13.36 -4.75 35.71
N SER A 216 -14.49 -5.18 35.14
CA SER A 216 -14.82 -4.97 33.72
C SER A 216 -15.51 -3.64 33.42
N HIS A 217 -15.90 -2.87 34.44
CA HIS A 217 -16.65 -1.61 34.32
C HIS A 217 -18.07 -1.77 33.73
N GLU A 218 -18.78 -2.83 34.11
CA GLU A 218 -20.18 -3.03 33.74
C GLU A 218 -21.09 -1.98 34.39
N ALA A 219 -22.26 -1.75 33.80
CA ALA A 219 -23.35 -1.01 34.44
C ALA A 219 -24.10 -1.87 35.49
N GLY A 220 -23.86 -3.19 35.51
CA GLY A 220 -24.49 -4.15 36.42
C GLY A 220 -24.53 -5.57 35.87
N ILE A 221 -25.37 -6.43 36.47
CA ILE A 221 -25.55 -7.84 36.08
C ILE A 221 -27.01 -8.11 35.69
N VAL A 222 -27.21 -8.90 34.64
CA VAL A 222 -28.48 -9.56 34.32
C VAL A 222 -28.38 -11.03 34.71
N VAL A 223 -29.24 -11.52 35.59
CA VAL A 223 -29.28 -12.96 35.93
C VAL A 223 -30.37 -13.64 35.11
N ASP A 224 -30.02 -14.72 34.44
CA ASP A 224 -30.89 -15.52 33.61
C ASP A 224 -30.77 -17.00 33.96
N PHE A 225 -31.42 -17.37 35.07
CA PHE A 225 -31.50 -18.75 35.52
C PHE A 225 -32.78 -19.38 34.96
N GLU A 226 -32.60 -20.20 33.94
CA GLU A 226 -33.67 -20.91 33.26
C GLU A 226 -33.95 -22.27 33.91
N GLU A 227 -35.20 -22.73 33.79
CA GLU A 227 -35.72 -23.98 34.34
C GLU A 227 -35.47 -24.18 35.85
N VAL A 228 -35.60 -23.12 36.65
CA VAL A 228 -35.48 -23.21 38.13
C VAL A 228 -36.65 -24.01 38.69
N PRO A 229 -36.44 -25.21 39.26
CA PRO A 229 -37.54 -26.05 39.74
C PRO A 229 -38.31 -25.39 40.89
N ASP A 230 -39.61 -25.67 41.02
CA ASP A 230 -40.47 -25.19 42.11
C ASP A 230 -39.85 -25.35 43.50
N THR A 231 -39.15 -26.47 43.72
CA THR A 231 -38.47 -26.80 44.99
C THR A 231 -37.32 -25.85 45.31
N SER A 232 -36.71 -25.23 44.29
CA SER A 232 -35.54 -24.37 44.40
C SER A 232 -35.89 -22.88 44.33
N GLN A 233 -37.15 -22.51 44.09
CA GLN A 233 -37.61 -21.12 44.05
C GLN A 233 -37.33 -20.34 45.34
N ALA A 234 -37.39 -21.00 46.50
CA ALA A 234 -37.02 -20.39 47.78
C ALA A 234 -35.54 -19.98 47.81
N HIS A 235 -34.66 -20.86 47.32
CA HIS A 235 -33.23 -20.61 47.25
C HIS A 235 -32.87 -19.57 46.18
N TYR A 236 -33.61 -19.51 45.06
CA TYR A 236 -33.41 -18.46 44.07
C TYR A 236 -33.79 -17.07 44.62
N ARG A 237 -34.85 -16.98 45.44
CA ARG A 237 -35.18 -15.74 46.16
C ARG A 237 -34.11 -15.33 47.17
N GLU A 238 -33.50 -16.29 47.86
CA GLU A 238 -32.36 -16.01 48.75
C GLU A 238 -31.16 -15.46 47.96
N PHE A 239 -30.81 -16.09 46.83
CA PHE A 239 -29.76 -15.60 45.94
C PHE A 239 -30.03 -14.16 45.46
N ALA A 240 -31.24 -13.86 44.98
CA ALA A 240 -31.59 -12.51 44.53
C ALA A 240 -31.52 -11.47 45.67
N ALA A 241 -31.90 -11.85 46.90
CA ALA A 241 -31.80 -10.98 48.08
C ALA A 241 -30.36 -10.80 48.59
N GLU A 242 -29.44 -11.69 48.23
CA GLU A 242 -28.01 -11.56 48.50
C GLU A 242 -27.32 -10.69 47.43
N LEU A 243 -27.62 -10.92 46.14
CA LEU A 243 -26.97 -10.27 45.01
C LEU A 243 -27.36 -8.79 44.82
N GLY A 244 -28.66 -8.47 44.91
CA GLY A 244 -29.16 -7.12 44.67
C GLY A 244 -28.50 -6.07 45.56
N PRO A 245 -28.56 -6.22 46.90
CA PRO A 245 -27.88 -5.32 47.83
C PRO A 245 -26.35 -5.25 47.63
N ALA A 246 -25.71 -6.36 47.24
CA ALA A 246 -24.27 -6.39 47.00
C ALA A 246 -23.86 -5.54 45.79
N LEU A 247 -24.61 -5.62 44.68
CA LEU A 247 -24.41 -4.75 43.51
C LEU A 247 -24.73 -3.28 43.83
N HIS A 248 -25.83 -3.01 44.53
CA HIS A 248 -26.21 -1.64 44.90
C HIS A 248 -25.18 -0.96 45.80
N ALA A 249 -24.51 -1.71 46.68
CA ALA A 249 -23.47 -1.18 47.57
C ALA A 249 -22.26 -0.60 46.82
N VAL A 250 -22.00 -1.07 45.60
CA VAL A 250 -20.93 -0.57 44.72
C VAL A 250 -21.45 0.31 43.58
N GLY A 251 -22.74 0.68 43.60
CA GLY A 251 -23.37 1.56 42.61
C GLY A 251 -23.76 0.88 41.30
N LEU A 252 -23.74 -0.46 41.25
CA LEU A 252 -24.13 -1.26 40.09
C LEU A 252 -25.60 -1.69 40.16
N LYS A 253 -26.17 -2.05 39.01
CA LYS A 253 -27.60 -2.44 38.90
C LYS A 253 -27.78 -3.94 38.81
N LEU A 254 -28.94 -4.43 39.24
CA LEU A 254 -29.38 -5.82 39.05
C LEU A 254 -30.61 -5.87 38.15
N MET A 255 -30.58 -6.71 37.12
CA MET A 255 -31.76 -7.14 36.40
C MET A 255 -31.94 -8.65 36.51
N LEU A 256 -33.18 -9.12 36.52
CA LEU A 256 -33.51 -10.55 36.57
C LEU A 256 -34.36 -10.90 35.35
N ALA A 257 -33.85 -11.78 34.51
CA ALA A 257 -34.61 -12.39 33.43
C ALA A 257 -35.53 -13.46 34.02
N LEU A 258 -36.83 -13.37 33.71
CA LEU A 258 -37.86 -14.26 34.24
C LEU A 258 -38.81 -14.71 33.12
N PRO A 259 -39.34 -15.95 33.16
CA PRO A 259 -40.21 -16.47 32.12
C PRO A 259 -41.55 -15.72 32.03
N ALA A 260 -42.24 -15.88 30.90
CA ALA A 260 -43.58 -15.35 30.66
C ALA A 260 -44.61 -15.95 31.62
N ARG A 261 -44.90 -15.21 32.69
CA ARG A 261 -45.85 -15.55 33.77
C ARG A 261 -45.91 -17.05 34.14
N ASP A 262 -44.98 -17.45 34.99
CA ASP A 262 -45.00 -18.71 35.72
C ASP A 262 -45.37 -18.45 37.20
N ASP A 263 -46.46 -19.04 37.67
CA ASP A 263 -46.96 -18.85 39.04
C ASP A 263 -45.99 -19.38 40.12
N ALA A 264 -44.96 -20.16 39.76
CA ALA A 264 -43.89 -20.57 40.67
C ALA A 264 -42.94 -19.41 41.07
N TYR A 265 -42.84 -18.37 40.24
CA TYR A 265 -41.94 -17.23 40.45
C TYR A 265 -42.66 -16.06 41.15
N ASP A 266 -42.06 -15.53 42.22
CA ASP A 266 -42.59 -14.35 42.94
C ASP A 266 -42.10 -13.05 42.30
N TYR A 267 -42.74 -12.64 41.19
CA TYR A 267 -42.39 -11.41 40.46
C TYR A 267 -42.39 -10.16 41.35
N GLY A 268 -43.30 -10.07 42.32
CA GLY A 268 -43.39 -8.94 43.24
C GLY A 268 -42.20 -8.88 44.22
N PHE A 269 -41.69 -10.03 44.64
CA PHE A 269 -40.45 -10.14 45.40
C PHE A 269 -39.24 -9.78 44.54
N PHE A 270 -39.08 -10.42 43.38
CA PHE A 270 -37.92 -10.20 42.51
C PHE A 270 -37.82 -8.73 42.08
N ALA A 271 -38.94 -8.08 41.73
CA ALA A 271 -38.98 -6.66 41.41
C ALA A 271 -38.56 -5.73 42.55
N LYS A 272 -38.67 -6.17 43.81
CA LYS A 272 -38.17 -5.40 44.97
C LYS A 272 -36.66 -5.53 45.12
N GLN A 273 -36.10 -6.70 44.79
CA GLN A 273 -34.66 -6.97 44.89
C GLN A 273 -33.86 -6.45 43.69
N SER A 274 -34.49 -6.26 42.52
CA SER A 274 -33.83 -5.79 41.30
C SER A 274 -34.19 -4.35 40.90
N ASP A 275 -33.37 -3.76 40.04
CA ASP A 275 -33.67 -2.50 39.36
C ASP A 275 -34.77 -2.69 38.31
N ALA A 276 -34.71 -3.79 37.57
CA ALA A 276 -35.74 -4.19 36.62
C ALA A 276 -35.90 -5.71 36.55
N ILE A 277 -37.07 -6.15 36.09
CA ILE A 277 -37.28 -7.51 35.59
C ILE A 277 -37.21 -7.42 34.06
N VAL A 278 -36.44 -8.33 33.46
CA VAL A 278 -36.46 -8.59 32.02
C VAL A 278 -37.43 -9.74 31.79
N LEU A 279 -38.64 -9.44 31.35
CA LEU A 279 -39.66 -10.46 31.12
C LEU A 279 -39.41 -11.13 29.77
N MET A 280 -39.09 -12.42 29.75
CA MET A 280 -38.95 -13.23 28.54
C MET A 280 -40.34 -13.58 28.00
N ASN A 281 -41.01 -12.61 27.37
CA ASN A 281 -42.41 -12.70 26.97
C ASN A 281 -42.57 -13.28 25.56
N PHE A 282 -41.87 -14.37 25.29
CA PHE A 282 -41.95 -15.20 24.09
C PHE A 282 -41.85 -16.66 24.54
N ASP A 283 -41.76 -17.62 23.60
CA ASP A 283 -41.82 -19.05 23.88
C ASP A 283 -43.17 -19.53 24.46
N GLU A 284 -44.29 -18.97 23.99
CA GLU A 284 -45.63 -19.57 24.17
C GLU A 284 -45.63 -21.03 23.65
N HIS A 285 -44.86 -21.26 22.58
CA HIS A 285 -44.45 -22.56 22.07
C HIS A 285 -42.92 -22.52 21.79
N TRP A 286 -42.19 -23.51 22.31
CA TRP A 286 -40.72 -23.65 22.24
C TRP A 286 -40.29 -25.04 21.75
N GLN A 287 -38.98 -25.29 21.68
CA GLN A 287 -38.36 -26.50 21.09
C GLN A 287 -39.01 -27.84 21.50
N THR A 288 -39.30 -28.06 22.78
CA THR A 288 -39.86 -29.35 23.24
C THR A 288 -41.39 -29.35 23.35
N SER A 289 -42.04 -28.25 22.99
CA SER A 289 -43.50 -28.13 22.97
C SER A 289 -44.09 -28.58 21.63
N PRO A 290 -45.41 -28.82 21.52
CA PRO A 290 -46.06 -29.00 20.22
C PRO A 290 -46.01 -27.72 19.36
N PRO A 291 -46.09 -27.81 18.02
CA PRO A 291 -46.02 -26.65 17.13
C PRO A 291 -47.12 -25.61 17.41
N GLY A 292 -46.76 -24.32 17.41
CA GLY A 292 -47.69 -23.22 17.62
C GLY A 292 -47.01 -21.83 17.58
N PRO A 293 -47.79 -20.75 17.75
CA PRO A 293 -47.27 -19.38 17.75
C PRO A 293 -46.25 -19.17 18.87
N ILE A 294 -45.16 -18.47 18.59
CA ILE A 294 -44.08 -18.26 19.56
C ILE A 294 -44.44 -17.16 20.56
N ALA A 295 -45.19 -16.14 20.13
CA ALA A 295 -45.67 -15.07 21.00
C ALA A 295 -46.96 -14.46 20.42
N SER A 296 -48.11 -15.10 20.67
CA SER A 296 -49.39 -14.54 20.22
C SER A 296 -49.63 -13.16 20.85
N GLN A 297 -50.07 -12.17 20.07
CA GLN A 297 -50.29 -10.79 20.57
C GLN A 297 -51.21 -10.72 21.79
N ASP A 298 -52.30 -11.49 21.80
CA ASP A 298 -53.24 -11.53 22.94
C ASP A 298 -52.60 -12.14 24.19
N TRP A 299 -51.75 -13.17 24.03
CA TRP A 299 -51.01 -13.81 25.12
C TRP A 299 -49.94 -12.87 25.67
N TYR A 300 -49.15 -12.25 24.78
CA TYR A 300 -48.13 -11.25 25.10
C TYR A 300 -48.70 -10.11 25.95
N VAL A 301 -49.83 -9.52 25.52
CA VAL A 301 -50.50 -8.42 26.24
C VAL A 301 -51.04 -8.86 27.59
N GLU A 302 -51.66 -10.05 27.68
CA GLU A 302 -52.26 -10.50 28.93
C GLU A 302 -51.20 -10.80 29.99
N ASN A 303 -50.06 -11.38 29.61
CA ASN A 303 -48.92 -11.56 30.51
C ASN A 303 -48.42 -10.24 31.08
N LEU A 304 -48.23 -9.22 30.22
CA LEU A 304 -47.82 -7.88 30.65
C LEU A 304 -48.84 -7.23 31.58
N ARG A 305 -50.14 -7.36 31.27
CA ARG A 305 -51.22 -6.81 32.10
C ARG A 305 -51.20 -7.43 33.50
N GLN A 306 -51.06 -8.74 33.57
CA GLN A 306 -51.11 -9.50 34.82
C GLN A 306 -49.86 -9.26 35.67
N ILE A 307 -48.66 -9.26 35.06
CA ILE A 307 -47.43 -8.94 35.78
C ILE A 307 -47.43 -7.47 36.23
N GLY A 308 -48.01 -6.57 35.43
CA GLY A 308 -48.22 -5.17 35.78
C GLY A 308 -49.10 -4.94 37.03
N GLU A 309 -49.87 -5.95 37.47
CA GLU A 309 -50.64 -5.87 38.73
C GLU A 309 -49.73 -5.99 39.98
N VAL A 310 -48.55 -6.63 39.84
CA VAL A 310 -47.61 -6.90 40.94
C VAL A 310 -46.25 -6.21 40.77
N VAL A 311 -45.87 -5.83 39.54
CA VAL A 311 -44.63 -5.12 39.22
C VAL A 311 -44.94 -3.77 38.57
N PRO A 312 -44.39 -2.65 39.05
CA PRO A 312 -44.57 -1.35 38.40
C PRO A 312 -44.02 -1.34 36.97
N PRO A 313 -44.70 -0.71 35.98
CA PRO A 313 -44.20 -0.59 34.61
C PRO A 313 -42.79 -0.01 34.50
N THR A 314 -42.42 0.91 35.41
CA THR A 314 -41.09 1.53 35.48
C THR A 314 -39.97 0.57 35.92
N LYS A 315 -40.31 -0.66 36.32
CA LYS A 315 -39.36 -1.75 36.62
C LYS A 315 -39.47 -2.93 35.64
N LEU A 316 -40.26 -2.82 34.58
CA LEU A 316 -40.42 -3.87 33.59
C LEU A 316 -39.70 -3.52 32.30
N ILE A 317 -38.75 -4.36 31.91
CA ILE A 317 -38.21 -4.43 30.55
C ILE A 317 -38.78 -5.71 29.97
N VAL A 318 -39.31 -5.68 28.74
CA VAL A 318 -39.83 -6.89 28.10
C VAL A 318 -38.92 -7.31 26.97
N ALA A 319 -38.55 -8.58 26.95
CA ALA A 319 -37.77 -9.13 25.87
C ALA A 319 -38.68 -9.44 24.68
N VAL A 320 -38.28 -8.97 23.50
CA VAL A 320 -38.96 -9.13 22.21
C VAL A 320 -38.19 -10.20 21.45
N GLY A 321 -38.85 -11.33 21.20
CA GLY A 321 -38.25 -12.46 20.50
C GLY A 321 -38.17 -12.17 19.00
N SER A 322 -37.04 -12.49 18.37
CA SER A 322 -36.94 -12.55 16.91
C SER A 322 -36.20 -13.82 16.52
N CYS A 323 -37.00 -14.87 16.34
CA CYS A 323 -36.58 -16.23 16.09
C CYS A 323 -37.68 -16.98 15.34
N ALA A 324 -37.34 -18.17 14.86
CA ALA A 324 -38.27 -19.13 14.32
C ALA A 324 -37.99 -20.52 14.90
N TYR A 325 -39.01 -21.38 14.89
CA TYR A 325 -38.87 -22.80 15.24
C TYR A 325 -39.47 -23.65 14.12
N ASP A 326 -38.75 -24.70 13.74
CA ASP A 326 -39.16 -25.69 12.76
C ASP A 326 -39.39 -27.05 13.45
N TRP A 327 -40.65 -27.46 13.52
CA TRP A 327 -41.04 -28.77 14.06
C TRP A 327 -41.20 -29.79 12.94
N SER A 328 -40.44 -30.89 13.01
CA SER A 328 -40.59 -32.04 12.13
C SER A 328 -41.52 -33.11 12.72
N GLU A 329 -42.44 -33.63 11.90
CA GLU A 329 -43.24 -34.81 12.20
C GLU A 329 -42.77 -35.99 11.32
N GLY A 330 -41.95 -36.87 11.90
CA GLY A 330 -41.48 -38.08 11.24
C GLY A 330 -42.59 -39.11 10.95
N ALA A 331 -42.30 -40.13 10.13
CA ALA A 331 -43.27 -41.14 9.70
C ALA A 331 -43.99 -41.91 10.83
N GLN A 332 -43.44 -41.91 12.06
CA GLN A 332 -44.03 -42.54 13.26
C GLN A 332 -44.88 -41.59 14.14
N LYS A 333 -45.08 -40.32 13.74
CA LYS A 333 -45.83 -39.29 14.50
C LYS A 333 -45.29 -39.01 15.91
N THR A 334 -44.01 -39.25 16.13
CA THR A 334 -43.29 -38.76 17.30
C THR A 334 -42.86 -37.32 17.02
N HIS A 335 -43.18 -36.39 17.91
CA HIS A 335 -42.71 -35.02 17.80
C HIS A 335 -41.23 -35.01 18.16
N GLU A 336 -40.38 -34.69 17.21
CA GLU A 336 -38.96 -34.38 17.47
C GLU A 336 -38.87 -32.96 18.05
N PRO A 337 -37.83 -32.65 18.86
CA PRO A 337 -37.59 -31.27 19.29
C PRO A 337 -37.47 -30.34 18.09
N ALA A 338 -38.11 -29.18 18.15
CA ALA A 338 -38.04 -28.18 17.10
C ALA A 338 -36.60 -27.66 16.93
N GLN A 339 -36.20 -27.45 15.68
CA GLN A 339 -34.95 -26.78 15.37
C GLN A 339 -35.16 -25.26 15.48
N PRO A 340 -34.37 -24.54 16.30
CA PRO A 340 -34.36 -23.08 16.27
C PRO A 340 -33.75 -22.60 14.95
N LEU A 341 -34.37 -21.60 14.34
CA LEU A 341 -33.91 -20.96 13.11
C LEU A 341 -33.83 -19.44 13.33
N THR A 342 -32.86 -18.80 12.69
CA THR A 342 -32.87 -17.35 12.48
C THR A 342 -34.02 -16.96 11.54
N MET A 343 -34.37 -15.67 11.53
CA MET A 343 -35.38 -15.17 10.59
C MET A 343 -34.97 -15.39 9.13
N GLN A 344 -33.67 -15.28 8.81
CA GLN A 344 -33.22 -15.42 7.43
C GLN A 344 -33.28 -16.89 6.95
N GLU A 345 -32.86 -17.85 7.78
CA GLU A 345 -32.97 -19.28 7.48
C GLU A 345 -34.43 -19.70 7.29
N ALA A 346 -35.33 -19.22 8.15
CA ALA A 346 -36.75 -19.50 8.02
C ALA A 346 -37.35 -18.95 6.71
N LEU A 347 -36.89 -17.79 6.23
CA LEU A 347 -37.34 -17.23 4.94
C LEU A 347 -36.68 -17.93 3.74
N LEU A 348 -35.45 -18.43 3.88
CA LEU A 348 -34.80 -19.26 2.87
C LEU A 348 -35.55 -20.59 2.66
N HIS A 349 -35.85 -21.32 3.74
CA HIS A 349 -36.62 -22.57 3.68
C HIS A 349 -37.98 -22.35 3.01
N ALA A 350 -38.62 -21.19 3.25
CA ALA A 350 -39.84 -20.80 2.57
C ALA A 350 -39.65 -20.58 1.06
N PHE A 351 -38.57 -19.88 0.66
CA PHE A 351 -38.22 -19.64 -0.73
C PHE A 351 -37.93 -20.95 -1.50
N GLU A 352 -37.16 -21.85 -0.91
CA GLU A 352 -36.80 -23.12 -1.54
C GLU A 352 -38.01 -24.05 -1.70
N SER A 353 -38.90 -24.04 -0.72
CA SER A 353 -40.17 -24.78 -0.75
C SER A 353 -41.14 -24.29 -1.82
N GLU A 354 -41.10 -22.99 -2.19
CA GLU A 354 -41.92 -22.40 -3.25
C GLU A 354 -41.44 -22.82 -4.65
N ALA A 355 -40.13 -22.95 -4.85
CA ALA A 355 -39.51 -23.17 -6.15
C ALA A 355 -39.81 -24.53 -6.80
N GLN A 356 -40.30 -25.54 -6.04
CA GLN A 356 -40.41 -26.93 -6.52
C GLN A 356 -41.83 -27.49 -6.69
N VAL A 357 -42.88 -26.65 -6.77
CA VAL A 357 -44.24 -27.15 -7.08
C VAL A 357 -44.30 -27.70 -8.52
N VAL A 358 -44.11 -29.02 -8.68
CA VAL A 358 -44.22 -29.75 -9.96
C VAL A 358 -45.62 -30.37 -10.10
N GLY A 359 -46.45 -29.83 -11.01
CA GLY A 359 -47.71 -30.45 -11.42
C GLY A 359 -48.73 -29.49 -12.04
N ASN A 360 -48.71 -29.32 -13.37
CA ASN A 360 -49.74 -28.79 -14.29
C ASN A 360 -50.72 -27.67 -13.85
N ALA A 361 -50.34 -26.82 -12.90
CA ALA A 361 -50.90 -25.49 -12.74
C ALA A 361 -49.75 -24.53 -12.42
N PRO A 362 -49.68 -23.33 -13.01
CA PRO A 362 -48.71 -22.34 -12.58
C PRO A 362 -48.96 -22.09 -11.09
N ALA A 363 -47.92 -22.25 -10.26
CA ALA A 363 -47.91 -21.55 -8.99
C ALA A 363 -48.10 -20.07 -9.32
N ASP A 364 -49.10 -19.44 -8.71
CA ASP A 364 -49.27 -18.00 -8.84
C ASP A 364 -48.00 -17.35 -8.27
N PRO A 365 -47.16 -16.66 -9.08
CA PRO A 365 -45.88 -16.10 -8.64
C PRO A 365 -46.02 -15.03 -7.55
N LEU A 366 -47.25 -14.69 -7.18
CA LEU A 366 -47.61 -13.68 -6.19
C LEU A 366 -48.03 -14.28 -4.83
N HIS A 367 -47.84 -15.58 -4.58
CA HIS A 367 -48.27 -16.20 -3.32
C HIS A 367 -47.16 -17.04 -2.69
N GLY A 368 -46.24 -16.37 -1.97
CA GLY A 368 -45.34 -17.03 -1.02
C GLY A 368 -46.10 -17.90 -0.02
N ILE A 369 -45.45 -18.94 0.50
CA ILE A 369 -46.09 -19.95 1.34
C ILE A 369 -46.30 -19.50 2.80
N VAL A 370 -45.67 -18.38 3.18
CA VAL A 370 -45.81 -17.78 4.52
C VAL A 370 -47.18 -17.16 4.66
N GLU A 371 -47.95 -17.65 5.63
CA GLU A 371 -49.28 -17.16 5.99
C GLU A 371 -49.22 -16.40 7.32
N PHE A 372 -49.86 -15.23 7.38
CA PHE A 372 -50.02 -14.48 8.63
C PHE A 372 -51.30 -14.91 9.36
N ASP A 373 -51.18 -15.58 10.50
CA ASP A 373 -52.35 -16.04 11.24
C ASP A 373 -53.07 -14.88 11.93
N SER A 374 -54.26 -14.55 11.45
CA SER A 374 -55.08 -13.44 11.97
C SER A 374 -55.53 -13.57 13.44
N ARG A 375 -55.25 -14.68 14.13
CA ARG A 375 -55.61 -14.91 15.55
C ARG A 375 -54.44 -14.63 16.48
N SER A 376 -53.28 -15.20 16.20
CA SER A 376 -52.04 -14.99 16.94
C SER A 376 -51.35 -13.69 16.54
N LEU A 377 -51.55 -13.25 15.29
CA LEU A 377 -50.75 -12.23 14.61
C LEU A 377 -49.28 -12.63 14.49
N ASN A 378 -49.01 -13.92 14.31
CA ASN A 378 -47.68 -14.46 14.00
C ASN A 378 -47.69 -15.12 12.61
N PRO A 379 -46.61 -14.98 11.82
CA PRO A 379 -46.41 -15.69 10.56
C PRO A 379 -46.05 -17.18 10.75
N HIS A 380 -46.51 -18.03 9.83
CA HIS A 380 -46.21 -19.46 9.82
C HIS A 380 -46.29 -20.07 8.41
N TYR A 381 -45.68 -21.25 8.20
CA TYR A 381 -45.86 -22.06 7.00
C TYR A 381 -45.58 -23.55 7.26
N SER A 382 -45.76 -24.39 6.24
CA SER A 382 -45.47 -25.82 6.33
C SER A 382 -44.92 -26.35 5.00
N TYR A 383 -43.99 -27.30 5.07
CA TYR A 383 -43.34 -27.89 3.91
C TYR A 383 -43.01 -29.38 4.13
N TYR A 384 -42.61 -30.06 3.05
CA TYR A 384 -42.04 -31.39 3.07
C TYR A 384 -40.54 -31.31 2.80
N ASP A 385 -39.76 -32.06 3.58
CA ASP A 385 -38.36 -32.29 3.28
C ASP A 385 -38.17 -33.34 2.15
N GLU A 386 -36.93 -33.57 1.76
CA GLU A 386 -36.53 -34.57 0.75
C GLU A 386 -36.84 -36.02 1.16
N HIS A 387 -37.13 -36.27 2.45
CA HIS A 387 -37.51 -37.55 3.01
C HIS A 387 -39.05 -37.70 3.18
N ASN A 388 -39.83 -36.70 2.74
CA ASN A 388 -41.29 -36.57 2.91
C ASN A 388 -41.76 -36.43 4.38
N HIS A 389 -40.92 -35.91 5.29
CA HIS A 389 -41.36 -35.47 6.62
C HIS A 389 -42.11 -34.14 6.52
N VAL A 390 -43.12 -33.95 7.37
CA VAL A 390 -43.88 -32.69 7.42
C VAL A 390 -43.21 -31.77 8.42
N HIS A 391 -42.91 -30.56 7.98
CA HIS A 391 -42.34 -29.49 8.78
C HIS A 391 -43.37 -28.39 9.01
N GLN A 392 -43.43 -27.86 10.23
CA GLN A 392 -44.27 -26.71 10.61
C GLN A 392 -43.38 -25.63 11.20
N VAL A 393 -43.36 -24.45 10.56
CA VAL A 393 -42.51 -23.33 10.95
C VAL A 393 -43.38 -22.18 11.45
N TRP A 394 -43.09 -21.68 12.65
CA TRP A 394 -43.63 -20.42 13.20
C TRP A 394 -42.48 -19.45 13.44
N MET A 395 -42.71 -18.14 13.25
CA MET A 395 -41.65 -17.14 13.33
C MET A 395 -42.11 -15.80 13.93
N LEU A 396 -41.16 -15.02 14.44
CA LEU A 396 -41.35 -13.66 14.99
C LEU A 396 -40.54 -12.63 14.20
N ASP A 397 -41.24 -11.89 13.36
CA ASP A 397 -40.69 -11.00 12.36
C ASP A 397 -40.82 -9.51 12.77
N ALA A 398 -40.44 -8.57 11.89
CA ALA A 398 -40.58 -7.14 12.20
C ALA A 398 -42.05 -6.71 12.39
N VAL A 399 -43.02 -7.41 11.79
CA VAL A 399 -44.45 -7.12 11.95
C VAL A 399 -44.96 -7.57 13.33
N THR A 400 -44.57 -8.74 13.83
CA THR A 400 -44.89 -9.16 15.20
C THR A 400 -44.25 -8.22 16.21
N ALA A 401 -42.96 -7.93 16.04
CA ALA A 401 -42.23 -7.02 16.91
C ALA A 401 -42.85 -5.62 16.94
N TYR A 402 -43.32 -5.08 15.81
CA TYR A 402 -44.07 -3.82 15.79
C TYR A 402 -45.25 -3.84 16.77
N ASN A 403 -46.10 -4.88 16.67
CA ASN A 403 -47.31 -5.01 17.47
C ASN A 403 -46.99 -5.18 18.97
N GLU A 404 -45.94 -5.93 19.29
CA GLU A 404 -45.46 -6.14 20.66
C GLU A 404 -44.88 -4.85 21.26
N LEU A 405 -44.01 -4.16 20.52
CA LEU A 405 -43.47 -2.85 20.89
C LEU A 405 -44.60 -1.86 21.16
N ARG A 406 -45.61 -1.76 20.27
CA ARG A 406 -46.76 -0.85 20.48
C ARG A 406 -47.51 -1.15 21.77
N ALA A 407 -47.70 -2.42 22.11
CA ALA A 407 -48.34 -2.82 23.37
C ALA A 407 -47.50 -2.41 24.58
N SER A 408 -46.19 -2.66 24.55
CA SER A 408 -45.23 -2.29 25.59
C SER A 408 -45.22 -0.78 25.86
N GLU A 409 -45.18 0.03 24.81
CA GLU A 409 -45.14 1.50 24.95
C GLU A 409 -46.43 2.07 25.55
N ARG A 410 -47.59 1.50 25.20
CA ARG A 410 -48.89 1.93 25.74
C ARG A 410 -49.02 1.63 27.23
N LEU A 411 -48.36 0.58 27.71
CA LEU A 411 -48.26 0.26 29.13
C LEU A 411 -47.22 1.10 29.88
N GLY A 412 -46.40 1.87 29.16
CA GLY A 412 -45.36 2.72 29.76
C GLY A 412 -44.26 1.92 30.44
N LEU A 413 -43.88 0.76 29.87
CA LEU A 413 -42.80 -0.09 30.39
C LEU A 413 -41.46 0.65 30.39
N ARG A 414 -40.53 0.28 31.27
CA ARG A 414 -39.19 0.89 31.39
C ARG A 414 -38.38 0.76 30.10
N GLY A 415 -38.56 -0.33 29.37
CA GLY A 415 -37.76 -0.64 28.19
C GLY A 415 -38.15 -1.94 27.52
N THR A 416 -37.38 -2.28 26.50
CA THR A 416 -37.51 -3.49 25.69
C THR A 416 -36.13 -4.08 25.42
N ALA A 417 -36.02 -5.41 25.35
CA ALA A 417 -34.76 -6.11 25.10
C ALA A 417 -34.86 -7.03 23.87
N LEU A 418 -34.01 -6.89 22.87
CA LEU A 418 -34.05 -7.78 21.70
C LEU A 418 -33.38 -9.12 22.01
N TRP A 419 -34.14 -10.22 21.92
CA TRP A 419 -33.61 -11.59 21.95
C TRP A 419 -33.67 -12.21 20.54
N ARG A 420 -32.56 -12.29 19.81
CA ARG A 420 -31.20 -11.81 20.12
C ARG A 420 -30.59 -11.09 18.91
N LEU A 421 -29.45 -10.42 19.10
CA LEU A 421 -28.70 -9.87 17.97
C LEU A 421 -28.31 -10.99 17.00
N GLY A 422 -28.40 -10.71 15.70
CA GLY A 422 -28.05 -11.67 14.64
C GLY A 422 -29.20 -12.54 14.14
N SER A 423 -30.20 -12.85 14.97
CA SER A 423 -31.34 -13.69 14.55
C SER A 423 -32.52 -12.89 13.99
N ALA A 424 -32.50 -11.57 14.17
CA ALA A 424 -33.66 -10.73 13.97
C ALA A 424 -33.98 -10.40 12.51
N ASP A 425 -35.25 -10.11 12.25
CA ASP A 425 -35.69 -9.56 10.97
C ASP A 425 -34.95 -8.25 10.66
N THR A 426 -34.31 -8.21 9.49
CA THR A 426 -33.43 -7.10 9.09
C THR A 426 -34.17 -5.76 8.94
N SER A 427 -35.49 -5.79 8.81
CA SER A 427 -36.37 -4.62 8.70
C SER A 427 -36.90 -4.12 10.06
N LEU A 428 -36.46 -4.71 11.19
CA LEU A 428 -36.85 -4.34 12.56
C LEU A 428 -36.29 -2.97 13.01
N TRP A 429 -35.04 -2.67 12.67
CA TRP A 429 -34.32 -1.52 13.23
C TRP A 429 -34.99 -0.15 13.05
N PRO A 430 -35.63 0.17 11.90
CA PRO A 430 -36.37 1.42 11.74
C PRO A 430 -37.51 1.66 12.75
N ILE A 431 -38.14 0.59 13.26
CA ILE A 431 -39.21 0.68 14.25
C ILE A 431 -38.69 0.51 15.69
N TRP A 432 -37.52 -0.11 15.87
CA TRP A 432 -36.86 -0.30 17.17
C TRP A 432 -36.53 1.04 17.85
N ASP A 433 -36.00 2.00 17.09
CA ASP A 433 -35.62 3.32 17.62
C ASP A 433 -36.79 4.31 17.71
N ALA A 434 -38.00 3.93 17.28
CA ALA A 434 -39.13 4.86 17.12
C ALA A 434 -40.21 4.70 18.21
N THR A 435 -40.22 5.61 19.19
CA THR A 435 -41.38 5.79 20.09
C THR A 435 -42.47 6.59 19.37
N ARG A 436 -43.51 5.93 18.86
CA ARG A 436 -44.60 6.48 17.99
C ARG A 436 -44.21 6.61 16.51
N PRO A 437 -43.93 5.49 15.82
CA PRO A 437 -43.63 5.50 14.40
C PRO A 437 -44.83 6.04 13.63
N ASN A 438 -44.58 7.04 12.77
CA ASN A 438 -45.57 7.53 11.82
C ASN A 438 -45.72 6.54 10.65
N ASP A 439 -46.64 6.83 9.72
CA ASP A 439 -46.86 5.99 8.53
C ASP A 439 -45.57 5.75 7.73
N ALA A 440 -44.70 6.76 7.64
CA ALA A 440 -43.44 6.65 6.90
C ALA A 440 -42.44 5.69 7.57
N ILE A 441 -42.38 5.65 8.90
CA ILE A 441 -41.54 4.69 9.64
C ILE A 441 -42.13 3.29 9.53
N ARG A 442 -43.45 3.14 9.67
CA ARG A 442 -44.14 1.86 9.47
C ARG A 442 -43.88 1.26 8.09
N GLN A 443 -43.97 2.06 7.03
CA GLN A 443 -43.74 1.59 5.67
C GLN A 443 -42.31 1.09 5.43
N LYS A 444 -41.33 1.45 6.28
CA LYS A 444 -39.96 0.93 6.13
C LYS A 444 -39.85 -0.56 6.37
N ILE A 445 -40.77 -1.18 7.12
CA ILE A 445 -40.77 -2.64 7.34
C ILE A 445 -41.21 -3.42 6.08
N GLU A 446 -41.76 -2.73 5.07
CA GLU A 446 -42.09 -3.33 3.77
C GLU A 446 -40.83 -3.66 2.94
N ASP A 447 -39.72 -2.93 3.15
CA ASP A 447 -38.41 -3.19 2.53
C ASP A 447 -37.62 -4.15 3.41
N LEU A 448 -37.32 -5.34 2.87
CA LEU A 448 -36.53 -6.36 3.56
C LEU A 448 -35.11 -6.36 2.99
N PRO A 449 -34.14 -5.70 3.65
CA PRO A 449 -32.75 -5.80 3.21
C PRO A 449 -32.21 -7.22 3.39
N PRO A 450 -31.20 -7.64 2.61
CA PRO A 450 -30.52 -8.91 2.85
C PRO A 450 -29.96 -9.00 4.28
N GLY A 451 -29.99 -10.20 4.85
CA GLY A 451 -29.38 -10.51 6.13
C GLY A 451 -27.85 -10.49 6.10
N PRO A 452 -27.21 -10.37 7.28
CA PRO A 452 -25.76 -10.45 7.41
C PRO A 452 -25.23 -11.90 7.34
N ASP A 453 -26.11 -12.90 7.43
CA ASP A 453 -25.81 -14.33 7.48
C ASP A 453 -25.24 -14.86 6.16
N LEU A 454 -24.45 -15.94 6.25
CA LEU A 454 -24.03 -16.74 5.10
C LEU A 454 -24.74 -18.08 5.11
N ILE A 455 -25.33 -18.43 3.97
CA ILE A 455 -25.90 -19.76 3.78
C ILE A 455 -24.81 -20.63 3.18
N LEU A 456 -24.21 -21.47 4.03
CA LEU A 456 -23.16 -22.41 3.64
C LEU A 456 -23.76 -23.81 3.51
N GLU A 457 -23.64 -24.41 2.34
CA GLU A 457 -24.13 -25.77 2.06
C GLU A 457 -22.97 -26.69 1.73
N GLY A 458 -22.90 -27.89 2.32
CA GLY A 458 -21.80 -28.84 2.11
C GLY A 458 -20.63 -28.66 3.08
N ASP A 459 -19.60 -29.50 2.94
CA ASP A 459 -18.51 -29.62 3.92
C ASP A 459 -17.11 -29.32 3.35
N GLY A 460 -16.99 -28.99 2.06
CA GLY A 460 -15.70 -28.80 1.39
C GLY A 460 -15.06 -27.42 1.57
N ASP A 461 -13.83 -27.26 1.05
CA ASP A 461 -13.06 -26.01 1.14
C ASP A 461 -13.09 -25.17 -0.14
N VAL A 462 -13.72 -25.66 -1.22
CA VAL A 462 -13.86 -24.92 -2.48
C VAL A 462 -15.24 -24.30 -2.53
N TRP A 463 -15.32 -23.00 -2.73
CA TRP A 463 -16.57 -22.25 -2.63
C TRP A 463 -17.14 -21.94 -3.99
N HIS A 464 -18.45 -22.18 -4.13
CA HIS A 464 -19.21 -21.84 -5.31
C HIS A 464 -20.44 -21.01 -4.95
N PHE A 465 -20.47 -19.75 -5.39
CA PHE A 465 -21.58 -18.84 -5.12
C PHE A 465 -22.75 -19.18 -6.05
N LEU A 466 -23.85 -19.67 -5.47
CA LEU A 466 -25.08 -20.01 -6.19
C LEU A 466 -26.00 -18.79 -6.32
N ASP A 467 -26.06 -17.96 -5.28
CA ASP A 467 -26.88 -16.76 -5.22
C ASP A 467 -26.12 -15.62 -4.53
N THR A 468 -26.37 -14.40 -5.00
CA THR A 468 -25.91 -13.15 -4.36
C THR A 468 -27.08 -12.48 -3.64
N PRO A 469 -26.82 -11.62 -2.63
CA PRO A 469 -27.84 -10.95 -1.84
C PRO A 469 -28.92 -10.28 -2.68
N LYS A 470 -30.18 -10.57 -2.35
CA LYS A 470 -31.37 -9.99 -2.99
C LYS A 470 -32.23 -9.33 -1.93
N ARG A 471 -32.64 -8.09 -2.21
CA ARG A 471 -33.63 -7.38 -1.39
C ARG A 471 -34.99 -8.05 -1.54
N GLY A 472 -35.64 -8.32 -0.41
CA GLY A 472 -37.00 -8.79 -0.32
C GLY A 472 -38.01 -7.65 -0.21
N ARG A 473 -39.30 -8.01 -0.24
CA ARG A 473 -40.41 -7.07 -0.04
C ARG A 473 -41.62 -7.77 0.58
N ARG A 474 -42.33 -7.07 1.47
CA ARG A 474 -43.65 -7.46 1.96
C ARG A 474 -44.65 -6.32 1.83
N SER A 475 -45.93 -6.67 1.90
CA SER A 475 -47.02 -5.71 2.09
C SER A 475 -47.68 -5.92 3.45
N ILE A 476 -48.13 -4.83 4.08
CA ILE A 476 -48.76 -4.87 5.40
C ILE A 476 -50.15 -4.23 5.38
N SER A 477 -51.03 -4.66 6.28
CA SER A 477 -52.35 -4.06 6.50
C SER A 477 -52.45 -3.51 7.92
N TYR A 478 -52.46 -2.19 8.05
CA TYR A 478 -52.52 -1.49 9.32
C TYR A 478 -53.94 -1.04 9.69
N ASP A 479 -54.35 -1.30 10.94
CA ASP A 479 -55.61 -0.81 11.51
C ASP A 479 -55.35 0.36 12.46
N SER A 480 -55.70 1.57 12.03
CA SER A 480 -55.49 2.79 12.83
C SER A 480 -56.31 2.86 14.11
N SER A 481 -57.37 2.06 14.25
CA SER A 481 -58.23 2.08 15.43
C SER A 481 -57.64 1.27 16.59
N SER A 482 -56.95 0.16 16.27
CA SER A 482 -56.24 -0.66 17.24
C SER A 482 -54.74 -0.34 17.31
N ASP A 483 -54.20 0.34 16.29
CA ASP A 483 -52.76 0.60 16.05
C ASP A 483 -51.93 -0.68 15.93
N LEU A 484 -52.52 -1.66 15.26
CA LEU A 484 -51.91 -2.96 14.99
C LEU A 484 -51.79 -3.18 13.50
N ILE A 485 -50.75 -3.90 13.11
CA ILE A 485 -50.69 -4.56 11.82
C ILE A 485 -51.48 -5.86 11.95
N THR A 486 -52.47 -6.01 11.08
CA THR A 486 -53.47 -7.09 11.14
C THR A 486 -53.29 -8.17 10.08
N ASN A 487 -52.42 -7.89 9.09
CA ASN A 487 -52.04 -8.84 8.06
C ASN A 487 -50.70 -8.42 7.46
N GLU A 488 -49.93 -9.39 7.01
CA GLU A 488 -48.79 -9.18 6.12
C GLU A 488 -48.83 -10.18 4.96
N LYS A 489 -48.04 -9.90 3.93
CA LYS A 489 -47.81 -10.82 2.82
C LYS A 489 -46.43 -10.57 2.23
N TYR A 490 -45.58 -11.61 2.23
CA TYR A 490 -44.30 -11.58 1.53
C TYR A 490 -44.53 -11.61 0.01
N GLU A 491 -43.99 -10.60 -0.68
CA GLU A 491 -43.99 -10.47 -2.14
C GLU A 491 -42.68 -11.02 -2.75
N ALA A 492 -41.58 -10.86 -2.02
CA ALA A 492 -40.28 -11.43 -2.33
C ALA A 492 -39.50 -11.67 -1.04
N TYR A 493 -38.83 -12.82 -0.92
CA TYR A 493 -37.98 -13.12 0.23
C TYR A 493 -36.62 -12.41 0.13
N PRO A 494 -36.10 -11.84 1.21
CA PRO A 494 -34.70 -11.42 1.23
C PRO A 494 -33.82 -12.66 1.19
N LEU A 495 -32.80 -12.67 0.35
CA LEU A 495 -31.80 -13.75 0.29
C LEU A 495 -30.43 -13.16 0.60
N SER A 496 -29.60 -13.93 1.30
CA SER A 496 -28.18 -13.63 1.49
C SER A 496 -27.31 -14.37 0.46
N TYR A 497 -25.99 -14.35 0.63
CA TYR A 497 -25.09 -15.20 -0.15
C TYR A 497 -25.39 -16.67 0.16
N ARG A 498 -25.54 -17.47 -0.90
CA ARG A 498 -25.56 -18.93 -0.81
C ARG A 498 -24.32 -19.50 -1.46
N ILE A 499 -23.55 -20.25 -0.68
CA ILE A 499 -22.24 -20.78 -1.05
C ILE A 499 -22.26 -22.29 -0.88
N ASP A 500 -22.07 -23.02 -1.99
CA ASP A 500 -21.82 -24.46 -1.98
C ASP A 500 -20.34 -24.72 -1.67
N GLN A 501 -20.09 -25.56 -0.67
CA GLN A 501 -18.80 -25.97 -0.13
C GLN A 501 -18.43 -27.35 -0.68
N ILE A 502 -17.61 -27.35 -1.72
CA ILE A 502 -17.29 -28.52 -2.54
C ILE A 502 -15.89 -29.04 -2.22
N GLY A 503 -15.68 -30.35 -2.36
CA GLY A 503 -14.37 -30.97 -2.22
C GLY A 503 -14.15 -31.74 -0.92
N ALA A 504 -15.21 -31.94 -0.13
CA ALA A 504 -15.18 -32.75 1.07
C ALA A 504 -14.71 -34.19 0.76
N ALA A 505 -13.66 -34.64 1.45
CA ALA A 505 -13.10 -35.98 1.24
C ALA A 505 -12.59 -36.60 2.54
N LYS A 506 -13.01 -37.83 2.85
CA LYS A 506 -12.55 -38.49 4.07
C LYS A 506 -11.05 -38.81 3.99
N LYS A 507 -10.29 -38.34 4.98
CA LYS A 507 -8.85 -38.62 5.14
C LYS A 507 -8.01 -38.28 3.90
N LYS A 508 -8.37 -37.21 3.18
CA LYS A 508 -7.57 -36.62 2.10
C LYS A 508 -7.23 -35.17 2.41
N LEU A 509 -6.01 -34.74 2.13
CA LEU A 509 -5.59 -33.35 2.35
C LEU A 509 -4.82 -32.81 1.14
N ALA A 510 -5.06 -31.55 0.78
CA ALA A 510 -4.24 -30.78 -0.15
C ALA A 510 -3.41 -29.77 0.61
N ILE A 511 -2.11 -29.66 0.27
CA ILE A 511 -1.24 -28.62 0.82
C ILE A 511 -1.21 -27.46 -0.15
N THR A 512 -1.48 -26.26 0.35
CA THR A 512 -1.48 -25.02 -0.42
C THR A 512 -0.47 -24.02 0.14
N PHE A 513 0.07 -23.16 -0.72
CA PHE A 513 1.04 -22.14 -0.36
C PHE A 513 0.66 -20.76 -0.87
N ASP A 514 0.66 -19.77 0.01
CA ASP A 514 0.34 -18.37 -0.31
C ASP A 514 1.59 -17.47 -0.19
N ASP A 515 1.46 -16.25 -0.72
CA ASP A 515 2.46 -15.15 -0.77
C ASP A 515 3.66 -15.31 -1.72
N GLY A 516 3.92 -16.51 -2.22
CA GLY A 516 5.08 -16.81 -3.07
C GLY A 516 5.02 -16.24 -4.50
N PRO A 517 6.06 -16.50 -5.31
CA PRO A 517 7.32 -17.14 -4.96
C PRO A 517 8.33 -16.20 -4.28
N ASP A 518 9.00 -16.70 -3.23
CA ASP A 518 10.17 -16.07 -2.60
C ASP A 518 11.48 -16.78 -2.98
N TRP A 519 12.53 -16.00 -3.26
CA TRP A 519 13.82 -16.54 -3.72
C TRP A 519 14.55 -17.43 -2.71
N LYS A 520 14.26 -17.29 -1.42
CA LYS A 520 14.95 -17.99 -0.33
C LYS A 520 14.16 -19.20 0.15
N TRP A 521 12.83 -19.11 0.22
CA TRP A 521 11.98 -20.11 0.84
C TRP A 521 11.36 -21.09 -0.16
N THR A 522 10.68 -20.60 -1.20
CA THR A 522 10.02 -21.42 -2.23
C THR A 522 10.91 -22.52 -2.81
N PRO A 523 12.19 -22.29 -3.18
CA PRO A 523 13.03 -23.36 -3.71
C PRO A 523 13.24 -24.54 -2.76
N LYS A 524 13.30 -24.26 -1.45
CA LYS A 524 13.55 -25.27 -0.41
C LYS A 524 12.25 -26.02 -0.07
N ILE A 525 11.12 -25.33 -0.11
CA ILE A 525 9.80 -25.94 0.04
C ILE A 525 9.56 -26.92 -1.12
N LEU A 526 9.84 -26.52 -2.36
CA LEU A 526 9.78 -27.40 -3.52
C LEU A 526 10.68 -28.63 -3.37
N ASP A 527 11.90 -28.46 -2.85
CA ASP A 527 12.81 -29.59 -2.58
C ASP A 527 12.19 -30.59 -1.58
N VAL A 528 11.55 -30.10 -0.51
CA VAL A 528 10.85 -30.96 0.48
C VAL A 528 9.64 -31.66 -0.14
N LEU A 529 8.80 -30.94 -0.89
CA LEU A 529 7.61 -31.53 -1.55
C LEU A 529 8.01 -32.63 -2.52
N LYS A 530 9.09 -32.41 -3.28
CA LYS A 530 9.68 -33.40 -4.19
C LYS A 530 10.24 -34.61 -3.45
N GLU A 531 10.94 -34.41 -2.34
CA GLU A 531 11.46 -35.49 -1.49
C GLU A 531 10.31 -36.33 -0.91
N LYS A 532 9.25 -35.67 -0.43
CA LYS A 532 8.09 -36.31 0.19
C LYS A 532 7.06 -36.85 -0.80
N ASN A 533 7.21 -36.54 -2.09
CA ASN A 533 6.29 -36.87 -3.17
C ASN A 533 4.84 -36.43 -2.85
N VAL A 534 4.67 -35.13 -2.57
CA VAL A 534 3.39 -34.53 -2.22
C VAL A 534 3.05 -33.44 -3.25
N PRO A 535 1.87 -33.52 -3.93
CA PRO A 535 1.40 -32.43 -4.77
C PRO A 535 1.02 -31.23 -3.92
N ALA A 536 1.06 -30.04 -4.52
CA ALA A 536 0.73 -28.79 -3.83
C ALA A 536 0.18 -27.77 -4.84
N THR A 537 -0.53 -26.78 -4.34
CA THR A 537 -1.03 -25.64 -5.13
C THR A 537 -0.46 -24.34 -4.58
N PHE A 538 0.14 -23.51 -5.44
CA PHE A 538 0.76 -22.23 -5.06
C PHE A 538 -0.10 -21.06 -5.52
N PHE A 539 -0.64 -20.28 -4.59
CA PHE A 539 -1.35 -19.03 -4.86
C PHE A 539 -0.34 -17.89 -4.87
N VAL A 540 0.00 -17.43 -6.09
CA VAL A 540 1.15 -16.53 -6.28
C VAL A 540 0.74 -15.07 -6.35
N ILE A 541 1.51 -14.21 -5.69
CA ILE A 541 1.40 -12.77 -5.83
C ILE A 541 2.08 -12.37 -7.14
N GLY A 542 1.38 -11.66 -8.02
CA GLY A 542 1.90 -11.26 -9.33
C GLY A 542 3.21 -10.47 -9.26
N LEU A 543 3.35 -9.55 -8.30
CA LEU A 543 4.62 -8.83 -8.07
C LEU A 543 5.79 -9.76 -7.68
N SER A 544 5.54 -10.81 -6.89
CA SER A 544 6.55 -11.81 -6.50
C SER A 544 6.92 -12.70 -7.69
N ALA A 545 5.90 -13.19 -8.41
CA ALA A 545 6.07 -13.99 -9.63
C ALA A 545 6.88 -13.27 -10.72
N ASN A 546 6.67 -11.95 -10.90
CA ASN A 546 7.41 -11.16 -11.90
C ASN A 546 8.88 -10.91 -11.49
N LYS A 547 9.16 -10.92 -10.19
CA LYS A 547 10.56 -10.86 -9.69
C LYS A 547 11.27 -12.19 -9.89
N TRP A 548 10.57 -13.32 -9.74
CA TRP A 548 11.16 -14.65 -9.75
C TRP A 548 10.47 -15.62 -10.74
N PRO A 549 10.38 -15.28 -12.05
CA PRO A 549 9.66 -16.09 -13.03
C PRO A 549 10.23 -17.51 -13.21
N GLN A 550 11.51 -17.71 -12.87
CA GLN A 550 12.13 -19.03 -12.87
C GLN A 550 11.59 -19.97 -11.78
N LEU A 551 11.13 -19.43 -10.64
CA LEU A 551 10.53 -20.22 -9.57
C LEU A 551 9.10 -20.60 -9.93
N LEU A 552 8.33 -19.67 -10.49
CA LEU A 552 7.01 -19.95 -11.04
C LEU A 552 7.05 -21.07 -12.10
N ARG A 553 8.04 -21.05 -13.02
CA ARG A 553 8.25 -22.14 -13.97
C ARG A 553 8.60 -23.46 -13.29
N ARG A 554 9.36 -23.41 -12.19
CA ARG A 554 9.79 -24.59 -11.45
C ARG A 554 8.61 -25.24 -10.74
N GLU A 555 7.78 -24.46 -10.04
CA GLU A 555 6.50 -24.92 -9.45
C GLU A 555 5.69 -25.70 -10.47
N TYR A 556 5.44 -25.08 -11.63
CA TYR A 556 4.67 -25.74 -12.69
C TYR A 556 5.39 -26.97 -13.28
N ALA A 557 6.69 -26.91 -13.51
CA ALA A 557 7.43 -28.02 -14.11
C ALA A 557 7.55 -29.23 -13.17
N GLU A 558 7.52 -29.03 -11.86
CA GLU A 558 7.56 -30.09 -10.84
C GLU A 558 6.19 -30.72 -10.57
N GLY A 559 5.13 -30.21 -11.21
CA GLY A 559 3.80 -30.82 -11.22
C GLY A 559 2.76 -30.12 -10.36
N HIS A 560 3.11 -29.01 -9.73
CA HIS A 560 2.22 -28.25 -8.84
C HIS A 560 1.24 -27.36 -9.64
N GLU A 561 0.05 -27.13 -9.09
CA GLU A 561 -0.89 -26.14 -9.62
C GLU A 561 -0.48 -24.71 -9.20
N ILE A 562 -0.84 -23.73 -10.03
CA ILE A 562 -0.63 -22.32 -9.73
C ILE A 562 -2.00 -21.65 -9.69
N GLY A 563 -2.32 -21.02 -8.57
CA GLY A 563 -3.47 -20.16 -8.39
C GLY A 563 -3.11 -18.68 -8.40
N ASN A 564 -4.11 -17.85 -8.65
CA ASN A 564 -4.00 -16.40 -8.59
C ASN A 564 -4.16 -15.93 -7.14
N HIS A 565 -3.26 -15.07 -6.67
CA HIS A 565 -3.35 -14.41 -5.35
C HIS A 565 -3.26 -12.88 -5.47
N THR A 566 -3.79 -12.33 -6.57
CA THR A 566 -3.73 -10.92 -6.98
C THR A 566 -2.32 -10.41 -7.30
N TYR A 567 -2.21 -9.22 -7.89
CA TYR A 567 -0.93 -8.69 -8.35
C TYR A 567 -0.18 -7.98 -7.23
N SER A 568 -0.89 -7.16 -6.47
CA SER A 568 -0.34 -6.29 -5.43
C SER A 568 -0.63 -6.74 -3.99
N HIS A 569 -1.43 -7.79 -3.80
CA HIS A 569 -1.85 -8.31 -2.49
C HIS A 569 -2.65 -7.28 -1.66
N PRO A 570 -3.75 -6.71 -2.19
CA PRO A 570 -4.58 -5.74 -1.48
C PRO A 570 -5.39 -6.42 -0.37
N ASP A 571 -5.78 -5.66 0.66
CA ASP A 571 -6.80 -6.07 1.63
C ASP A 571 -8.13 -6.31 0.91
N TRP A 572 -8.52 -7.59 0.79
CA TRP A 572 -9.69 -8.01 0.03
C TRP A 572 -11.00 -7.67 0.72
N GLU A 573 -11.02 -7.61 2.05
CA GLU A 573 -12.21 -7.29 2.85
C GLU A 573 -12.50 -5.78 2.88
N ASN A 574 -11.61 -4.96 2.33
CA ASN A 574 -11.80 -3.52 2.29
C ASN A 574 -13.07 -3.15 1.50
N PRO A 575 -14.08 -2.51 2.13
CA PRO A 575 -15.34 -2.17 1.46
C PRO A 575 -15.18 -1.12 0.35
N ASN A 576 -14.03 -0.43 0.29
CA ASN A 576 -13.73 0.55 -0.75
C ASN A 576 -13.02 -0.05 -1.97
N LEU A 577 -12.75 -1.36 -1.98
CA LEU A 577 -12.13 -2.03 -3.11
C LEU A 577 -13.12 -2.07 -4.28
N SER A 578 -12.80 -1.38 -5.38
CA SER A 578 -13.72 -1.32 -6.53
C SER A 578 -13.63 -2.57 -7.41
N ASN A 579 -14.75 -2.98 -8.02
CA ASN A 579 -14.78 -4.10 -8.97
C ASN A 579 -13.78 -3.94 -10.13
N THR A 580 -13.51 -2.70 -10.58
CA THR A 580 -12.49 -2.43 -11.60
C THR A 580 -11.09 -2.77 -11.10
N GLN A 581 -10.77 -2.40 -9.86
CA GLN A 581 -9.49 -2.72 -9.25
C GLN A 581 -9.32 -4.23 -9.07
N ILE A 582 -10.34 -4.93 -8.58
CA ILE A 582 -10.36 -6.40 -8.47
C ILE A 582 -10.06 -7.05 -9.83
N ARG A 583 -10.77 -6.63 -10.88
CA ARG A 583 -10.56 -7.14 -12.24
C ARG A 583 -9.13 -6.91 -12.74
N TRP A 584 -8.54 -5.75 -12.46
CA TRP A 584 -7.15 -5.46 -12.85
C TRP A 584 -6.14 -6.29 -12.07
N GLU A 585 -6.32 -6.44 -10.76
CA GLU A 585 -5.45 -7.26 -9.89
C GLU A 585 -5.39 -8.72 -10.35
N LEU A 586 -6.57 -9.28 -10.66
CA LEU A 586 -6.68 -10.65 -11.17
C LEU A 586 -6.08 -10.78 -12.57
N ASN A 587 -6.48 -9.91 -13.52
CA ASN A 587 -6.04 -9.99 -14.91
C ASN A 587 -4.52 -9.75 -15.07
N LEU A 588 -3.93 -8.85 -14.28
CA LEU A 588 -2.48 -8.64 -14.28
C LEU A 588 -1.71 -9.91 -13.89
N THR A 589 -2.20 -10.61 -12.87
CA THR A 589 -1.57 -11.83 -12.35
C THR A 589 -1.78 -13.00 -13.28
N GLU A 590 -2.99 -13.14 -13.84
CA GLU A 590 -3.30 -14.12 -14.88
C GLU A 590 -2.36 -13.98 -16.08
N ARG A 591 -2.28 -12.79 -16.67
CA ARG A 591 -1.44 -12.52 -17.84
C ARG A 591 0.03 -12.77 -17.57
N LEU A 592 0.50 -12.47 -16.36
CA LEU A 592 1.85 -12.80 -15.94
C LEU A 592 2.06 -14.32 -15.91
N ILE A 593 1.15 -15.08 -15.28
CA ILE A 593 1.23 -16.54 -15.20
C ILE A 593 1.20 -17.14 -16.62
N GLU A 594 0.29 -16.69 -17.48
CA GLU A 594 0.21 -17.10 -18.89
C GLU A 594 1.53 -16.84 -19.63
N SER A 595 2.14 -15.66 -19.45
CA SER A 595 3.39 -15.29 -20.11
C SER A 595 4.61 -16.13 -19.68
N VAL A 596 4.60 -16.63 -18.44
CA VAL A 596 5.73 -17.34 -17.84
C VAL A 596 5.60 -18.85 -18.02
N VAL A 597 4.39 -19.37 -17.83
CA VAL A 597 4.08 -20.80 -17.73
C VAL A 597 3.41 -21.33 -19.00
N GLY A 598 2.67 -20.50 -19.73
CA GLY A 598 1.93 -20.92 -20.93
C GLY A 598 0.61 -21.63 -20.64
N ALA A 599 0.01 -21.38 -19.48
CA ALA A 599 -1.29 -21.92 -19.08
C ALA A 599 -2.11 -20.88 -18.29
N LYS A 600 -3.44 -20.96 -18.39
CA LYS A 600 -4.37 -20.10 -17.64
C LYS A 600 -4.72 -20.70 -16.28
N PRO A 601 -4.49 -19.99 -15.16
CA PRO A 601 -4.92 -20.46 -13.85
C PRO A 601 -6.42 -20.21 -13.64
N LEU A 602 -7.16 -21.24 -13.24
CA LEU A 602 -8.57 -21.09 -12.81
C LEU A 602 -8.71 -21.01 -11.29
N LEU A 603 -7.69 -21.36 -10.52
CA LEU A 603 -7.76 -21.32 -9.05
C LEU A 603 -7.46 -19.90 -8.56
N PHE A 604 -8.24 -19.42 -7.60
CA PHE A 604 -8.06 -18.12 -6.96
C PHE A 604 -8.23 -18.26 -5.45
N ARG A 605 -7.36 -17.57 -4.71
CA ARG A 605 -7.54 -17.32 -3.28
C ARG A 605 -7.33 -15.82 -3.04
N PRO A 606 -8.28 -15.12 -2.40
CA PRO A 606 -8.15 -13.71 -2.07
C PRO A 606 -7.11 -13.51 -0.94
N PRO A 607 -6.36 -12.41 -0.94
CA PRO A 607 -5.55 -12.00 0.21
C PRO A 607 -6.41 -11.60 1.42
N TYR A 608 -5.97 -11.94 2.64
CA TYR A 608 -6.57 -11.54 3.94
C TYR A 608 -8.02 -11.99 4.24
N GLY A 609 -8.81 -12.39 3.22
CA GLY A 609 -10.24 -12.67 3.35
C GLY A 609 -10.66 -14.15 3.33
N ILE A 610 -9.71 -15.09 3.37
CA ILE A 610 -9.97 -16.53 3.63
C ILE A 610 -8.94 -17.11 4.62
N ASP A 611 -8.48 -16.28 5.55
CA ASP A 611 -7.62 -16.75 6.64
C ASP A 611 -8.45 -17.53 7.70
N HIS A 612 -9.78 -17.54 7.55
CA HIS A 612 -10.77 -18.33 8.28
C HIS A 612 -11.97 -18.70 7.38
N GLN A 613 -12.83 -19.60 7.86
CA GLN A 613 -14.12 -19.86 7.21
C GLN A 613 -15.00 -18.61 7.34
N PRO A 614 -15.59 -18.10 6.25
CA PRO A 614 -16.31 -16.85 6.27
C PRO A 614 -17.59 -17.05 7.03
N GLU A 615 -17.93 -16.08 7.87
CA GLU A 615 -19.04 -16.18 8.81
C GLU A 615 -20.17 -15.21 8.46
N PHE A 616 -19.87 -14.12 7.74
CA PHE A 616 -20.85 -13.09 7.38
C PHE A 616 -20.69 -12.52 5.97
N ALA A 617 -21.78 -11.96 5.46
CA ALA A 617 -21.94 -11.50 4.08
C ALA A 617 -20.91 -10.44 3.65
N GLU A 618 -20.37 -9.64 4.56
CA GLU A 618 -19.39 -8.61 4.22
C GLU A 618 -18.03 -9.19 3.79
N GLU A 619 -17.58 -10.31 4.37
CA GLU A 619 -16.27 -10.94 4.09
C GLU A 619 -16.20 -11.47 2.65
N VAL A 620 -17.34 -11.95 2.16
CA VAL A 620 -17.45 -12.57 0.83
C VAL A 620 -17.91 -11.61 -0.26
N ALA A 621 -18.20 -10.36 0.06
CA ALA A 621 -18.92 -9.44 -0.84
C ALA A 621 -18.23 -9.22 -2.20
N HIS A 622 -16.91 -9.32 -2.24
CA HIS A 622 -16.11 -9.14 -3.46
C HIS A 622 -15.87 -10.43 -4.25
N LEU A 623 -16.02 -11.59 -3.61
CA LEU A 623 -15.74 -12.91 -4.19
C LEU A 623 -16.60 -13.27 -5.42
N PRO A 624 -17.89 -12.92 -5.50
CA PRO A 624 -18.67 -13.13 -6.72
C PRO A 624 -18.03 -12.51 -7.96
N THR A 625 -17.33 -11.38 -7.83
CA THR A 625 -16.63 -10.74 -8.96
C THR A 625 -15.54 -11.64 -9.53
N ALA A 626 -14.79 -12.35 -8.68
CA ALA A 626 -13.78 -13.31 -9.13
C ALA A 626 -14.43 -14.52 -9.81
N GLN A 627 -15.55 -15.03 -9.25
CA GLN A 627 -16.29 -16.13 -9.86
C GLN A 627 -16.91 -15.75 -11.22
N GLU A 628 -17.43 -14.53 -11.37
CA GLU A 628 -17.92 -13.99 -12.65
C GLU A 628 -16.82 -13.95 -13.72
N MET A 629 -15.56 -13.76 -13.31
CA MET A 629 -14.41 -13.84 -14.22
C MET A 629 -14.01 -15.28 -14.56
N GLY A 630 -14.65 -16.27 -13.92
CA GLY A 630 -14.47 -17.72 -14.14
C GLY A 630 -13.44 -18.38 -13.22
N TYR A 631 -13.03 -17.71 -12.14
CA TYR A 631 -12.18 -18.33 -11.12
C TYR A 631 -12.97 -19.27 -10.19
N ILE A 632 -12.30 -20.33 -9.76
CA ILE A 632 -12.69 -21.24 -8.69
C ILE A 632 -12.07 -20.71 -7.40
N ILE A 633 -12.92 -20.38 -6.43
CA ILE A 633 -12.51 -19.79 -5.16
C ILE A 633 -12.11 -20.93 -4.22
N VAL A 634 -10.86 -20.89 -3.76
CA VAL A 634 -10.28 -21.93 -2.92
C VAL A 634 -10.08 -21.37 -1.53
N GLY A 635 -10.90 -21.84 -0.59
CA GLY A 635 -10.76 -21.53 0.82
C GLY A 635 -9.82 -22.48 1.55
N GLN A 636 -9.99 -22.53 2.87
CA GLN A 636 -9.26 -23.40 3.78
C GLN A 636 -10.04 -23.49 5.11
N LYS A 637 -9.96 -24.66 5.75
CA LYS A 637 -10.46 -24.89 7.12
C LYS A 637 -9.33 -25.37 8.05
N VAL A 638 -8.08 -25.41 7.57
CA VAL A 638 -6.91 -25.86 8.32
C VAL A 638 -5.81 -24.80 8.16
N ASP A 639 -5.72 -23.87 9.12
CA ASP A 639 -4.69 -22.84 9.20
C ASP A 639 -3.78 -23.06 10.42
N PRO A 640 -2.59 -23.63 10.24
CA PRO A 640 -1.62 -23.79 11.31
C PRO A 640 -0.96 -22.47 11.77
N HIS A 641 -1.36 -21.33 11.21
CA HIS A 641 -0.89 -19.99 11.56
C HIS A 641 0.63 -19.82 11.40
N ASP A 642 1.21 -20.42 10.35
CA ASP A 642 2.65 -20.39 10.09
C ASP A 642 3.18 -18.97 9.77
N TRP A 643 2.26 -18.06 9.45
CA TRP A 643 2.51 -16.64 9.24
C TRP A 643 2.56 -15.81 10.53
N LYS A 644 1.95 -16.30 11.63
CA LYS A 644 1.80 -15.57 12.91
C LYS A 644 3.14 -15.41 13.63
N ARG A 645 3.26 -14.32 14.39
CA ARG A 645 4.47 -13.98 15.18
C ARG A 645 4.13 -13.86 16.65
N LEU A 646 4.93 -14.48 17.51
CA LEU A 646 4.78 -14.37 18.97
C LEU A 646 5.18 -12.97 19.48
N SER A 647 6.15 -12.35 18.81
CA SER A 647 6.60 -10.98 19.06
C SER A 647 7.32 -10.44 17.81
N PRO A 648 7.61 -9.13 17.72
CA PRO A 648 8.27 -8.57 16.54
C PRO A 648 9.57 -9.30 16.19
N GLY A 649 9.57 -10.02 15.06
CA GLY A 649 10.72 -10.78 14.55
C GLY A 649 10.86 -12.22 15.08
N VAL A 650 9.94 -12.70 15.92
CA VAL A 650 9.96 -14.08 16.44
C VAL A 650 8.83 -14.89 15.80
N PRO A 651 9.13 -15.82 14.88
CA PRO A 651 8.12 -16.67 14.23
C PRO A 651 7.57 -17.73 15.19
N LEU A 652 6.38 -18.25 14.88
CA LEU A 652 5.78 -19.36 15.61
C LEU A 652 6.65 -20.64 15.48
N PRO A 653 6.91 -21.40 16.56
CA PRO A 653 7.72 -22.60 16.48
C PRO A 653 7.12 -23.69 15.58
N ALA A 654 7.96 -24.40 14.84
CA ALA A 654 7.55 -25.46 13.93
C ALA A 654 6.70 -26.56 14.60
N SER A 655 6.97 -26.90 15.86
CA SER A 655 6.18 -27.88 16.61
C SER A 655 4.73 -27.43 16.82
N THR A 656 4.51 -26.13 17.02
CA THR A 656 3.16 -25.56 17.19
C THR A 656 2.42 -25.55 15.86
N ILE A 657 3.10 -25.17 14.77
CA ILE A 657 2.54 -25.23 13.40
C ILE A 657 2.05 -26.65 13.08
N VAL A 658 2.89 -27.66 13.37
CA VAL A 658 2.53 -29.08 13.15
C VAL A 658 1.34 -29.47 14.04
N GLN A 659 1.35 -29.08 15.31
CA GLN A 659 0.28 -29.42 16.25
C GLN A 659 -1.08 -28.83 15.83
N ASN A 660 -1.10 -27.56 15.44
CA ASN A 660 -2.32 -26.86 14.99
C ASN A 660 -2.90 -27.54 13.74
N ALA A 661 -2.08 -27.80 12.72
CA ALA A 661 -2.56 -28.49 11.52
C ALA A 661 -3.08 -29.90 11.82
N ILE A 662 -2.50 -30.63 12.78
CA ILE A 662 -3.01 -31.97 13.15
C ILE A 662 -4.33 -31.88 13.90
N SER A 663 -4.51 -30.91 14.79
CA SER A 663 -5.77 -30.74 15.52
C SER A 663 -6.94 -30.40 14.60
N GLU A 664 -6.67 -29.57 13.58
CA GLU A 664 -7.68 -29.08 12.63
C GLU A 664 -7.84 -30.00 11.40
N ALA A 665 -6.94 -30.98 11.18
CA ALA A 665 -6.97 -31.84 9.97
C ALA A 665 -8.25 -32.66 9.78
N ALA A 666 -9.12 -32.76 10.79
CA ALA A 666 -10.42 -33.42 10.68
C ALA A 666 -11.54 -32.47 10.22
N GLU A 667 -11.31 -31.15 10.30
CA GLU A 667 -12.28 -30.09 10.03
C GLU A 667 -12.32 -29.72 8.53
N GLY A 668 -11.22 -29.95 7.80
CA GLY A 668 -11.08 -29.60 6.40
C GLY A 668 -10.25 -30.56 5.54
N ASN A 669 -10.17 -30.22 4.26
CA ASN A 669 -9.41 -30.93 3.22
C ASN A 669 -8.25 -30.10 2.64
N ILE A 670 -8.15 -28.80 2.93
CA ILE A 670 -7.11 -27.92 2.42
C ILE A 670 -6.32 -27.31 3.58
N VAL A 671 -5.01 -27.58 3.62
CA VAL A 671 -4.06 -26.99 4.56
C VAL A 671 -3.41 -25.76 3.93
N LEU A 672 -3.51 -24.61 4.60
CA LEU A 672 -2.85 -23.37 4.21
C LEU A 672 -1.46 -23.26 4.85
N LEU A 673 -0.45 -22.92 4.05
CA LEU A 673 0.89 -22.57 4.49
C LEU A 673 1.38 -21.38 3.66
N HIS A 674 2.51 -20.79 4.03
CA HIS A 674 3.08 -19.65 3.30
C HIS A 674 4.50 -19.92 2.81
N ASP A 675 4.77 -19.63 1.53
CA ASP A 675 6.12 -19.71 0.95
C ASP A 675 6.72 -18.31 0.66
N GLY A 676 5.94 -17.23 0.81
CA GLY A 676 6.37 -15.83 0.73
C GLY A 676 6.03 -15.01 1.99
N GLY A 677 6.00 -13.67 1.90
CA GLY A 677 5.42 -12.82 2.96
C GLY A 677 6.24 -12.59 4.25
N GLY A 678 7.44 -13.17 4.38
CA GLY A 678 8.27 -12.94 5.57
C GLY A 678 9.36 -13.98 5.82
N ASP A 679 9.69 -14.20 7.09
CA ASP A 679 10.56 -15.31 7.50
C ASP A 679 9.75 -16.61 7.58
N ARG A 680 10.05 -17.57 6.69
CA ARG A 680 9.41 -18.90 6.62
C ARG A 680 10.32 -20.03 7.08
N SER A 681 11.31 -19.72 7.91
CA SER A 681 12.22 -20.74 8.47
C SER A 681 11.50 -21.81 9.28
N GLN A 682 10.48 -21.45 10.05
CA GLN A 682 9.72 -22.41 10.86
C GLN A 682 8.73 -23.23 10.01
N THR A 683 8.06 -22.62 9.02
CA THR A 683 7.26 -23.35 8.01
C THR A 683 8.10 -24.42 7.32
N LEU A 684 9.32 -24.08 6.89
CA LEU A 684 10.22 -25.04 6.24
C LEU A 684 10.62 -26.21 7.15
N ILE A 685 10.79 -25.98 8.45
CA ILE A 685 11.09 -27.03 9.43
C ILE A 685 9.84 -27.89 9.73
N ALA A 686 8.66 -27.27 9.78
CA ALA A 686 7.39 -27.90 10.06
C ALA A 686 6.92 -28.81 8.92
N LEU A 687 7.04 -28.36 7.67
CA LEU A 687 6.49 -29.04 6.49
C LEU A 687 6.80 -30.56 6.40
N PRO A 688 8.05 -31.04 6.49
CA PRO A 688 8.32 -32.47 6.43
C PRO A 688 7.75 -33.24 7.64
N GLN A 689 7.74 -32.62 8.83
CA GLN A 689 7.20 -33.23 10.05
C GLN A 689 5.68 -33.34 9.98
N LEU A 690 5.02 -32.30 9.47
CA LEU A 690 3.58 -32.26 9.23
C LEU A 690 3.16 -33.36 8.25
N ILE A 691 3.84 -33.47 7.11
CA ILE A 691 3.55 -34.50 6.10
C ILE A 691 3.67 -35.91 6.70
N ASP A 692 4.73 -36.17 7.48
CA ASP A 692 4.94 -37.47 8.09
C ASP A 692 3.90 -37.78 9.18
N ALA A 693 3.54 -36.79 9.99
CA ALA A 693 2.54 -36.93 11.05
C ALA A 693 1.13 -37.19 10.48
N LEU A 694 0.70 -36.43 9.47
CA LEU A 694 -0.60 -36.63 8.82
C LEU A 694 -0.69 -37.99 8.12
N ARG A 695 0.39 -38.46 7.48
CA ARG A 695 0.45 -39.83 6.93
C ARG A 695 0.33 -40.89 8.04
N ALA A 696 0.96 -40.67 9.19
CA ALA A 696 0.84 -41.57 10.34
C ALA A 696 -0.59 -41.63 10.88
N GLU A 697 -1.33 -40.51 10.83
CA GLU A 697 -2.77 -40.41 11.15
C GLU A 697 -3.70 -40.92 10.03
N GLY A 698 -3.13 -41.49 8.96
CA GLY A 698 -3.85 -42.16 7.87
C GLY A 698 -4.36 -41.24 6.77
N TYR A 699 -3.88 -40.00 6.66
CA TYR A 699 -4.25 -39.08 5.57
C TYR A 699 -3.48 -39.37 4.28
N GLU A 700 -4.19 -39.28 3.15
CA GLU A 700 -3.61 -39.28 1.81
C GLU A 700 -3.50 -37.85 1.27
N PHE A 701 -2.41 -37.51 0.59
CA PHE A 701 -2.24 -36.19 -0.01
C PHE A 701 -2.79 -36.16 -1.45
N ALA A 702 -3.62 -35.18 -1.73
CA ALA A 702 -4.22 -34.90 -3.04
C ALA A 702 -3.95 -33.45 -3.45
N SER A 703 -4.14 -33.13 -4.73
CA SER A 703 -4.16 -31.75 -5.23
C SER A 703 -5.55 -31.13 -5.05
N VAL A 704 -5.65 -29.79 -5.04
CA VAL A 704 -6.95 -29.10 -4.97
C VAL A 704 -7.90 -29.54 -6.10
N PRO A 705 -7.47 -29.70 -7.37
CA PRO A 705 -8.34 -30.21 -8.43
C PRO A 705 -8.88 -31.61 -8.16
N GLU A 706 -8.08 -32.51 -7.58
CA GLU A 706 -8.52 -33.88 -7.29
C GLU A 706 -9.63 -33.92 -6.23
N LEU A 707 -9.62 -33.00 -5.26
CA LEU A 707 -10.68 -32.87 -4.26
C LEU A 707 -12.04 -32.56 -4.91
N ILE A 708 -12.04 -31.75 -5.96
CA ILE A 708 -13.25 -31.39 -6.74
C ILE A 708 -13.48 -32.27 -7.98
N GLY A 709 -12.79 -33.41 -8.09
CA GLY A 709 -12.97 -34.36 -9.19
C GLY A 709 -12.50 -33.84 -10.57
N LYS A 710 -11.53 -32.91 -10.58
CA LYS A 710 -10.91 -32.34 -11.78
C LYS A 710 -9.45 -32.77 -11.90
N THR A 711 -8.92 -32.61 -13.11
CA THR A 711 -7.50 -32.79 -13.40
C THR A 711 -6.79 -31.45 -13.45
N ARG A 712 -5.47 -31.46 -13.23
CA ARG A 712 -4.61 -30.28 -13.41
C ARG A 712 -4.82 -29.55 -14.75
N ALA A 713 -4.99 -30.29 -15.85
CA ALA A 713 -5.19 -29.70 -17.17
C ALA A 713 -6.53 -28.97 -17.33
N GLN A 714 -7.53 -29.27 -16.48
CA GLN A 714 -8.83 -28.59 -16.48
C GLN A 714 -8.83 -27.30 -15.66
N VAL A 715 -7.88 -27.14 -14.73
CA VAL A 715 -7.72 -25.91 -13.93
C VAL A 715 -6.51 -25.06 -14.36
N MET A 716 -5.61 -25.62 -15.17
CA MET A 716 -4.46 -24.95 -15.79
C MET A 716 -4.56 -25.08 -17.31
N LEU A 717 -5.41 -24.28 -17.93
CA LEU A 717 -5.81 -24.46 -19.34
C LEU A 717 -4.66 -24.14 -20.30
N PRO A 718 -4.40 -24.97 -21.32
CA PRO A 718 -3.38 -24.65 -22.33
C PRO A 718 -3.82 -23.46 -23.20
N LEU A 719 -2.88 -22.57 -23.52
CA LEU A 719 -3.13 -21.40 -24.36
C LEU A 719 -3.32 -21.77 -25.83
N SER A 720 -4.32 -21.16 -26.49
CA SER A 720 -4.47 -21.18 -27.95
C SER A 720 -3.33 -20.44 -28.65
N PRO A 721 -3.11 -20.65 -29.97
CA PRO A 721 -2.04 -19.97 -30.70
C PRO A 721 -2.10 -18.44 -30.66
N GLN A 722 -3.30 -17.86 -30.57
CA GLN A 722 -3.47 -16.40 -30.42
C GLN A 722 -3.05 -15.96 -29.03
N GLU A 723 -3.56 -16.62 -27.98
CA GLU A 723 -3.22 -16.30 -26.59
C GLU A 723 -1.72 -16.49 -26.30
N GLN A 724 -1.08 -17.46 -26.94
CA GLN A 724 0.38 -17.61 -26.87
C GLN A 724 1.14 -16.40 -27.42
N PHE A 725 0.61 -15.72 -28.44
CA PHE A 725 1.21 -14.48 -28.95
C PHE A 725 1.00 -13.33 -27.98
N GLU A 726 -0.20 -13.20 -27.41
CA GLU A 726 -0.54 -12.17 -26.41
C GLU A 726 0.34 -12.33 -25.16
N ALA A 727 0.39 -13.54 -24.61
CA ALA A 727 1.25 -13.90 -23.48
C ALA A 727 2.73 -13.61 -23.74
N ARG A 728 3.24 -13.77 -24.97
CA ARG A 728 4.62 -13.38 -25.33
C ARG A 728 4.82 -11.86 -25.36
N ALA A 729 3.84 -11.11 -25.85
CA ALA A 729 3.87 -9.66 -25.86
C ALA A 729 3.85 -9.11 -24.41
N ASP A 730 3.01 -9.68 -23.56
CA ASP A 730 2.94 -9.35 -22.13
C ASP A 730 4.24 -9.71 -21.42
N GLY A 731 4.77 -10.91 -21.67
CA GLY A 731 6.06 -11.35 -21.13
C GLY A 731 7.22 -10.42 -21.54
N PHE A 732 7.18 -9.83 -22.73
CA PHE A 732 8.15 -8.82 -23.14
C PHE A 732 8.03 -7.54 -22.31
N ILE A 733 6.82 -7.12 -21.95
CA ILE A 733 6.56 -5.92 -21.14
C ILE A 733 6.94 -6.14 -19.67
N PHE A 734 6.50 -7.25 -19.08
CA PHE A 734 6.94 -7.67 -17.75
C PHE A 734 8.47 -7.80 -17.69
N GLY A 735 9.08 -8.33 -18.76
CA GLY A 735 10.53 -8.36 -18.93
C GLY A 735 11.19 -6.98 -18.98
N ILE A 736 10.65 -6.02 -19.75
CA ILE A 736 11.14 -4.63 -19.76
C ILE A 736 11.06 -4.02 -18.36
N TYR A 737 9.93 -4.20 -17.67
CA TYR A 737 9.73 -3.70 -16.32
C TYR A 737 10.77 -4.28 -15.34
N HIS A 738 10.95 -5.60 -15.36
CA HIS A 738 11.94 -6.29 -14.54
C HIS A 738 13.37 -5.77 -14.82
N TRP A 739 13.78 -5.76 -16.09
CA TRP A 739 15.12 -5.32 -16.48
C TRP A 739 15.36 -3.82 -16.26
N PHE A 740 14.31 -3.00 -16.35
CA PHE A 740 14.38 -1.59 -15.98
C PHE A 740 14.80 -1.45 -14.52
N TRP A 741 14.12 -2.14 -13.60
CA TRP A 741 14.47 -2.09 -12.17
C TRP A 741 15.86 -2.65 -11.90
N VAL A 742 16.24 -3.77 -12.52
CA VAL A 742 17.61 -4.32 -12.41
C VAL A 742 18.65 -3.31 -12.90
N ALA A 743 18.43 -2.68 -14.06
CA ALA A 743 19.34 -1.70 -14.62
C ALA A 743 19.45 -0.45 -13.74
N ILE A 744 18.34 0.02 -13.17
CA ILE A 744 18.31 1.13 -12.22
C ILE A 744 19.12 0.77 -10.96
N THR A 745 18.85 -0.36 -10.31
CA THR A 745 19.59 -0.80 -9.12
C THR A 745 21.08 -0.96 -9.40
N ALA A 746 21.44 -1.57 -10.53
CA ALA A 746 22.84 -1.71 -10.95
C ALA A 746 23.50 -0.34 -11.19
N ALA A 747 22.81 0.59 -11.84
CA ALA A 747 23.30 1.95 -12.05
C ALA A 747 23.50 2.71 -10.73
N PHE A 748 22.63 2.51 -9.73
CA PHE A 748 22.80 3.06 -8.38
C PHE A 748 24.06 2.52 -7.70
N ILE A 749 24.20 1.19 -7.62
CA ILE A 749 25.37 0.56 -7.00
C ILE A 749 26.65 0.99 -7.71
N LEU A 750 26.66 0.94 -9.05
CA LEU A 750 27.80 1.36 -9.86
C LEU A 750 28.12 2.84 -9.63
N GLY A 751 27.10 3.71 -9.57
CA GLY A 751 27.27 5.13 -9.29
C GLY A 751 27.92 5.39 -7.92
N ILE A 752 27.46 4.70 -6.86
CA ILE A 752 28.02 4.79 -5.51
C ILE A 752 29.49 4.34 -5.51
N VAL A 753 29.77 3.18 -6.11
CA VAL A 753 31.13 2.62 -6.19
C VAL A 753 32.07 3.53 -6.98
N LEU A 754 31.62 4.05 -8.13
CA LEU A 754 32.43 4.94 -8.98
C LEU A 754 32.70 6.28 -8.30
N VAL A 755 31.68 6.93 -7.74
CA VAL A 755 31.82 8.24 -7.08
C VAL A 755 32.63 8.11 -5.79
N GLY A 756 32.27 7.15 -4.93
CA GLY A 756 33.01 6.89 -3.69
C GLY A 756 34.46 6.48 -3.94
N GLY A 757 34.69 5.59 -4.90
CA GLY A 757 36.03 5.18 -5.32
C GLY A 757 36.85 6.34 -5.88
N ARG A 758 36.27 7.18 -6.75
CA ARG A 758 36.92 8.39 -7.26
C ARG A 758 37.29 9.35 -6.14
N THR A 759 36.35 9.66 -5.24
CA THR A 759 36.59 10.54 -4.09
C THR A 759 37.74 10.02 -3.25
N LEU A 760 37.77 8.72 -2.95
CA LEU A 760 38.84 8.12 -2.16
C LEU A 760 40.20 8.24 -2.87
N VAL A 761 40.28 7.91 -4.15
CA VAL A 761 41.53 7.98 -4.93
C VAL A 761 42.02 9.43 -5.06
N ILE A 762 41.16 10.36 -5.46
CA ILE A 762 41.52 11.78 -5.59
C ILE A 762 41.90 12.36 -4.23
N GLY A 763 41.16 12.02 -3.17
CA GLY A 763 41.44 12.46 -1.80
C GLY A 763 42.81 12.00 -1.30
N ILE A 764 43.14 10.71 -1.51
CA ILE A 764 44.46 10.15 -1.17
C ILE A 764 45.56 10.83 -1.97
N LEU A 765 45.40 10.96 -3.29
CA LEU A 765 46.42 11.59 -4.15
C LEU A 765 46.62 13.07 -3.79
N ALA A 766 45.55 13.83 -3.60
CA ALA A 766 45.65 15.23 -3.20
C ALA A 766 46.29 15.40 -1.82
N PHE A 767 46.05 14.47 -0.89
CA PHE A 767 46.72 14.45 0.42
C PHE A 767 48.20 14.10 0.30
N ILE A 768 48.57 13.12 -0.54
CA ILE A 768 49.98 12.78 -0.82
C ILE A 768 50.71 13.99 -1.41
N GLU A 769 50.10 14.69 -2.37
CA GLU A 769 50.72 15.88 -2.96
C GLU A 769 50.88 17.00 -1.93
N LYS A 770 49.91 17.17 -1.03
CA LYS A 770 50.00 18.18 0.04
C LYS A 770 51.14 17.94 1.02
N LEU A 771 51.55 16.69 1.21
CA LEU A 771 52.69 16.32 2.06
C LEU A 771 54.04 16.44 1.34
N ARG A 772 54.03 16.67 0.02
CA ARG A 772 55.25 16.77 -0.78
C ARG A 772 55.92 18.13 -0.54
N PRO A 773 57.22 18.17 -0.24
CA PRO A 773 57.93 19.43 -0.08
C PRO A 773 58.00 20.18 -1.41
N ASP A 774 57.68 21.47 -1.38
CA ASP A 774 57.80 22.36 -2.54
C ASP A 774 59.28 22.52 -2.91
N ARG A 775 59.65 22.17 -4.15
CA ARG A 775 61.05 21.85 -4.52
C ARG A 775 61.62 22.66 -5.68
N THR A 776 60.87 23.58 -6.25
CA THR A 776 61.27 24.24 -7.50
C THR A 776 61.55 25.73 -7.26
N GLU A 777 62.80 26.03 -6.90
CA GLU A 777 63.36 27.38 -7.03
C GLU A 777 64.12 27.47 -8.35
N MET A 778 63.84 28.49 -9.16
CA MET A 778 64.52 28.71 -10.44
C MET A 778 65.71 29.63 -10.24
N SER A 779 66.92 29.15 -10.55
CA SER A 779 68.16 29.95 -10.48
C SER A 779 68.21 31.00 -11.60
N ALA A 780 68.67 32.21 -11.29
CA ALA A 780 68.82 33.30 -12.27
C ALA A 780 69.81 32.92 -13.42
N PRO A 781 69.62 33.45 -14.65
CA PRO A 781 68.62 34.45 -15.06
C PRO A 781 67.23 33.83 -15.29
N LEU A 782 66.20 34.57 -14.88
CA LEU A 782 64.81 34.20 -15.13
C LEU A 782 64.47 34.45 -16.62
N PRO A 783 63.68 33.58 -17.28
CA PRO A 783 63.26 33.80 -18.66
C PRO A 783 62.28 34.98 -18.75
N GLY A 784 62.31 35.72 -19.85
CA GLY A 784 61.29 36.73 -20.12
C GLY A 784 59.89 36.13 -20.21
N VAL A 785 58.88 36.90 -19.80
CA VAL A 785 57.47 36.49 -19.82
C VAL A 785 56.65 37.48 -20.63
N THR A 786 55.80 36.98 -21.53
CA THR A 786 54.77 37.77 -22.19
C THR A 786 53.38 37.35 -21.73
N VAL A 787 52.64 38.28 -21.13
CA VAL A 787 51.24 38.10 -20.72
C VAL A 787 50.31 38.46 -21.87
N LEU A 788 49.37 37.58 -22.21
CA LEU A 788 48.37 37.78 -23.25
C LEU A 788 47.00 37.97 -22.62
N ILE A 789 46.36 39.09 -22.93
CA ILE A 789 45.03 39.45 -22.40
C ILE A 789 44.08 39.70 -23.58
N PRO A 790 43.21 38.75 -23.95
CA PRO A 790 42.15 38.98 -24.92
C PRO A 790 40.96 39.70 -24.23
N ALA A 791 40.51 40.82 -24.78
CA ALA A 791 39.43 41.63 -24.22
C ALA A 791 38.30 41.84 -25.25
N HIS A 792 37.05 41.71 -24.81
CA HIS A 792 35.88 42.07 -25.61
C HIS A 792 34.70 42.46 -24.72
N ASN A 793 34.34 43.74 -24.73
CA ASN A 793 33.29 44.32 -23.88
C ASN A 793 33.53 44.16 -22.36
N GLU A 794 34.69 44.58 -21.88
CA GLU A 794 35.15 44.46 -20.49
C GLU A 794 35.43 45.83 -19.83
N GLU A 795 34.69 46.87 -20.20
CA GLU A 795 34.94 48.27 -19.78
C GLU A 795 34.97 48.47 -18.25
N LYS A 796 34.38 47.55 -17.47
CA LYS A 796 34.29 47.65 -16.01
C LYS A 796 35.53 47.15 -15.28
N VAL A 797 36.28 46.22 -15.86
CA VAL A 797 37.30 45.41 -15.16
C VAL A 797 38.66 45.38 -15.86
N ILE A 798 38.72 45.77 -17.14
CA ILE A 798 39.95 45.66 -17.95
C ILE A 798 41.12 46.49 -17.40
N VAL A 799 40.85 47.70 -16.88
CA VAL A 799 41.88 48.60 -16.36
C VAL A 799 42.53 48.01 -15.10
N GLU A 800 41.72 47.48 -14.18
CA GLU A 800 42.17 46.83 -12.95
C GLU A 800 42.96 45.55 -13.26
N THR A 801 42.48 44.76 -14.21
CA THR A 801 43.17 43.56 -14.70
C THR A 801 44.58 43.88 -15.21
N VAL A 802 44.72 44.84 -16.14
CA VAL A 802 46.04 45.23 -16.68
C VAL A 802 46.95 45.80 -15.58
N HIS A 803 46.41 46.60 -14.66
CA HIS A 803 47.16 47.10 -13.51
C HIS A 803 47.67 45.97 -12.61
N SER A 804 46.84 44.97 -12.28
CA SER A 804 47.25 43.84 -11.42
C SER A 804 48.46 43.10 -12.00
N VAL A 805 48.52 42.96 -13.33
CA VAL A 805 49.65 42.34 -14.03
C VAL A 805 50.88 43.23 -13.99
N LEU A 806 50.74 44.54 -14.18
CA LEU A 806 51.86 45.50 -14.09
C LEU A 806 52.45 45.64 -12.68
N PHE A 807 51.66 45.33 -11.65
CA PHE A 807 52.07 45.26 -10.24
C PHE A 807 52.79 43.94 -9.88
N SER A 808 52.89 42.99 -10.80
CA SER A 808 53.62 41.75 -10.54
C SER A 808 55.11 42.02 -10.23
N ASP A 809 55.67 41.22 -9.33
CA ASP A 809 57.08 41.31 -8.90
C ASP A 809 58.08 40.66 -9.88
N TYR A 810 57.62 40.29 -11.08
CA TYR A 810 58.43 39.63 -12.10
C TYR A 810 59.28 40.64 -12.91
N PRO A 811 60.61 40.44 -13.05
CA PRO A 811 61.51 41.47 -13.55
C PRO A 811 61.47 41.71 -15.07
N ASP A 812 61.31 40.67 -15.89
CA ASP A 812 61.27 40.77 -17.37
C ASP A 812 59.87 40.42 -17.89
N LEU A 813 58.96 41.42 -17.84
CA LEU A 813 57.53 41.25 -18.07
C LEU A 813 57.04 42.16 -19.19
N HIS A 814 56.42 41.55 -20.20
CA HIS A 814 55.76 42.23 -21.33
C HIS A 814 54.28 41.86 -21.38
N LEU A 815 53.41 42.79 -21.79
CA LEU A 815 51.97 42.57 -21.90
C LEU A 815 51.52 42.83 -23.34
N VAL A 816 50.70 41.94 -23.87
CA VAL A 816 49.99 42.11 -25.15
C VAL A 816 48.50 42.00 -24.88
N VAL A 817 47.80 43.13 -25.01
CA VAL A 817 46.35 43.21 -24.82
C VAL A 817 45.68 43.34 -26.18
N VAL A 818 44.76 42.45 -26.50
CA VAL A 818 44.05 42.45 -27.78
C VAL A 818 42.57 42.75 -27.55
N ASP A 819 42.13 43.93 -27.97
CA ASP A 819 40.73 44.30 -28.09
C ASP A 819 40.11 43.65 -29.34
N ASP A 820 39.26 42.65 -29.12
CA ASP A 820 38.59 41.84 -30.16
C ASP A 820 37.30 42.50 -30.67
N GLY A 821 37.38 43.78 -31.01
CA GLY A 821 36.28 44.53 -31.62
C GLY A 821 35.18 44.88 -30.62
N SER A 822 35.56 45.37 -29.45
CA SER A 822 34.61 45.81 -28.42
C SER A 822 33.64 46.88 -28.93
N THR A 823 32.39 46.79 -28.46
CA THR A 823 31.31 47.73 -28.77
C THR A 823 31.05 48.72 -27.63
N ASP A 824 31.75 48.57 -26.51
CA ASP A 824 31.72 49.46 -25.35
C ASP A 824 33.03 50.26 -25.24
N LYS A 825 33.31 50.88 -24.09
CA LYS A 825 34.51 51.71 -23.91
C LYS A 825 35.82 50.94 -23.66
N THR A 826 35.85 49.62 -23.79
CA THR A 826 37.04 48.80 -23.51
C THR A 826 38.26 49.27 -24.28
N GLY A 827 38.14 49.45 -25.61
CA GLY A 827 39.25 49.90 -26.45
C GLY A 827 39.71 51.32 -26.09
N GLU A 828 38.76 52.24 -25.86
CA GLU A 828 39.07 53.62 -25.45
C GLU A 828 39.82 53.67 -24.12
N LEU A 829 39.42 52.85 -23.15
CA LEU A 829 40.07 52.76 -21.84
C LEU A 829 41.49 52.18 -21.93
N LEU A 830 41.69 51.16 -22.77
CA LEU A 830 43.02 50.57 -23.00
C LEU A 830 43.99 51.61 -23.58
N ASP A 831 43.55 52.36 -24.59
CA ASP A 831 44.36 53.42 -25.20
C ASP A 831 44.64 54.56 -24.22
N ALA A 832 43.62 55.00 -23.48
CA ALA A 832 43.74 56.11 -22.55
C ALA A 832 44.71 55.83 -21.39
N HIS A 833 44.71 54.60 -20.87
CA HIS A 833 45.51 54.23 -19.70
C HIS A 833 46.89 53.64 -20.04
N PHE A 834 47.03 52.90 -21.15
CA PHE A 834 48.21 52.06 -21.38
C PHE A 834 48.98 52.32 -22.68
N SER A 835 48.51 53.18 -23.58
CA SER A 835 49.22 53.49 -24.84
C SER A 835 50.64 54.05 -24.66
N ARG A 836 50.95 54.60 -23.48
CA ARG A 836 52.28 55.16 -23.12
C ARG A 836 53.11 54.25 -22.22
N GLU A 837 52.58 53.12 -21.75
CA GLU A 837 53.31 52.19 -20.90
C GLU A 837 54.21 51.29 -21.78
N PRO A 838 55.55 51.38 -21.69
CA PRO A 838 56.45 50.67 -22.59
C PRO A 838 56.39 49.13 -22.46
N ARG A 839 55.88 48.61 -21.34
CA ARG A 839 55.66 47.17 -21.15
C ARG A 839 54.38 46.67 -21.80
N VAL A 840 53.43 47.54 -22.15
CA VAL A 840 52.11 47.16 -22.66
C VAL A 840 52.00 47.45 -24.15
N ARG A 841 51.52 46.46 -24.90
CA ARG A 841 51.16 46.61 -26.30
C ARG A 841 49.68 46.34 -26.50
N VAL A 842 48.92 47.39 -26.78
CA VAL A 842 47.50 47.31 -27.11
C VAL A 842 47.34 47.07 -28.61
N MET A 843 46.43 46.17 -28.99
CA MET A 843 46.08 45.85 -30.37
C MET A 843 44.56 45.82 -30.52
N HIS A 844 44.04 46.41 -31.59
CA HIS A 844 42.61 46.36 -31.91
C HIS A 844 42.40 45.51 -33.17
N GLN A 845 41.40 44.63 -33.15
CA GLN A 845 41.00 43.85 -34.32
C GLN A 845 39.48 43.82 -34.48
N VAL A 846 39.01 43.34 -35.64
CA VAL A 846 37.58 43.00 -35.81
C VAL A 846 37.28 41.74 -35.00
N ASN A 847 36.11 41.71 -34.37
CA ASN A 847 35.68 40.59 -33.53
C ASN A 847 35.76 39.26 -34.30
N ARG A 848 36.65 38.38 -33.84
CA ARG A 848 36.88 37.03 -34.38
C ARG A 848 36.89 35.96 -33.30
N GLY A 849 36.57 36.33 -32.06
CA GLY A 849 36.53 35.46 -30.90
C GLY A 849 37.87 35.36 -30.17
N LYS A 850 37.78 34.93 -28.91
CA LYS A 850 38.91 34.84 -27.96
C LYS A 850 40.11 34.04 -28.51
N ALA A 851 39.87 32.87 -29.10
CA ALA A 851 40.96 32.04 -29.66
C ALA A 851 41.73 32.76 -30.78
N ALA A 852 41.04 33.52 -31.63
CA ALA A 852 41.67 34.32 -32.68
C ALA A 852 42.46 35.49 -32.11
N ALA A 853 41.90 36.20 -31.11
CA ALA A 853 42.59 37.27 -30.38
C ALA A 853 43.87 36.76 -29.68
N LEU A 854 43.78 35.61 -29.00
CA LEU A 854 44.94 34.95 -28.38
C LEU A 854 45.98 34.53 -29.41
N SER A 855 45.57 34.01 -30.58
CA SER A 855 46.51 33.64 -31.64
C SER A 855 47.23 34.87 -32.23
N VAL A 856 46.55 36.02 -32.32
CA VAL A 856 47.18 37.30 -32.71
C VAL A 856 48.15 37.77 -31.63
N ALA A 857 47.73 37.74 -30.36
CA ALA A 857 48.59 38.11 -29.23
C ALA A 857 49.86 37.23 -29.19
N MET A 858 49.70 35.93 -29.37
CA MET A 858 50.78 34.94 -29.41
C MET A 858 51.78 35.21 -30.54
N SER A 859 51.32 35.70 -31.71
CA SER A 859 52.22 36.07 -32.82
C SER A 859 53.15 37.24 -32.48
N GLN A 860 52.78 38.06 -31.49
CA GLN A 860 53.58 39.19 -31.02
C GLN A 860 54.44 38.85 -29.79
N ALA A 861 54.22 37.70 -29.15
CA ALA A 861 55.01 37.26 -28.02
C ALA A 861 56.44 36.89 -28.45
N GLN A 862 57.44 37.61 -27.93
CA GLN A 862 58.86 37.42 -28.27
C GLN A 862 59.61 36.55 -27.25
N THR A 863 58.99 36.28 -26.11
CA THR A 863 59.56 35.53 -25.00
C THR A 863 59.32 34.03 -25.13
N GLU A 864 60.06 33.23 -24.36
CA GLU A 864 59.91 31.78 -24.33
C GLU A 864 58.64 31.34 -23.57
N ILE A 865 58.31 32.06 -22.49
CA ILE A 865 57.18 31.75 -21.62
C ILE A 865 56.06 32.76 -21.83
N VAL A 866 54.87 32.24 -22.03
CA VAL A 866 53.67 33.02 -22.29
C VAL A 866 52.66 32.76 -21.20
N VAL A 867 52.07 33.80 -20.63
CA VAL A 867 51.02 33.68 -19.60
C VAL A 867 49.71 34.20 -20.18
N THR A 868 48.64 33.43 -20.09
CA THR A 868 47.29 33.87 -20.49
C THR A 868 46.53 34.31 -19.25
N ILE A 869 45.91 35.48 -19.31
CA ILE A 869 45.05 36.05 -18.26
C ILE A 869 43.78 36.57 -18.93
N ASP A 870 42.63 36.23 -18.37
CA ASP A 870 41.33 36.72 -18.86
C ASP A 870 41.15 38.20 -18.47
N ALA A 871 40.42 38.97 -19.29
CA ALA A 871 40.26 40.41 -19.13
C ALA A 871 39.47 40.87 -17.88
N ASP A 872 38.94 39.91 -17.11
CA ASP A 872 38.15 40.06 -15.87
C ASP A 872 38.85 39.42 -14.65
N THR A 873 40.18 39.24 -14.73
CA THR A 873 40.95 38.49 -13.75
C THR A 873 42.11 39.30 -13.18
N GLU A 874 42.12 39.49 -11.86
CA GLU A 874 43.23 40.09 -11.12
C GLU A 874 44.18 39.01 -10.59
N ILE A 875 45.49 39.27 -10.58
CA ILE A 875 46.48 38.32 -10.07
C ILE A 875 47.20 38.83 -8.82
N GLU A 876 47.62 37.92 -7.94
CA GLU A 876 48.51 38.28 -6.83
C GLU A 876 49.90 38.70 -7.36
N PRO A 877 50.62 39.62 -6.68
CA PRO A 877 51.90 40.15 -7.17
C PRO A 877 52.95 39.08 -7.51
N ASP A 878 52.95 37.97 -6.77
CA ASP A 878 53.91 36.87 -6.94
C ASP A 878 53.41 35.70 -7.81
N ALA A 879 52.20 35.79 -8.38
CA ALA A 879 51.57 34.70 -9.11
C ALA A 879 52.37 34.27 -10.35
N ILE A 880 52.87 35.23 -11.14
CA ILE A 880 53.67 34.94 -12.35
C ILE A 880 54.97 34.24 -11.96
N ARG A 881 55.68 34.74 -10.94
CA ARG A 881 56.92 34.11 -10.45
C ARG A 881 56.69 32.65 -10.05
N LYS A 882 55.60 32.37 -9.33
CA LYS A 882 55.22 31.03 -8.90
C LYS A 882 54.89 30.10 -10.05
N LEU A 883 54.21 30.57 -11.10
CA LEU A 883 53.99 29.75 -12.29
C LEU A 883 55.30 29.45 -13.02
N VAL A 884 56.16 30.46 -13.19
CA VAL A 884 57.32 30.32 -14.07
C VAL A 884 58.39 29.38 -13.48
N ARG A 885 58.47 29.23 -12.15
CA ARG A 885 59.47 28.36 -11.48
C ARG A 885 59.43 26.90 -11.95
N HIS A 886 58.28 26.42 -12.41
CA HIS A 886 58.09 25.05 -12.89
C HIS A 886 58.73 24.79 -14.26
N PHE A 887 59.01 25.83 -15.06
CA PHE A 887 59.69 25.66 -16.35
C PHE A 887 61.20 25.41 -16.22
N SER A 888 61.72 25.40 -14.99
CA SER A 888 63.05 24.85 -14.68
C SER A 888 63.16 23.37 -15.07
N ASP A 889 62.04 22.62 -15.08
CA ASP A 889 61.95 21.32 -15.72
C ASP A 889 61.69 21.52 -17.24
N PRO A 890 62.63 21.13 -18.12
CA PRO A 890 62.48 21.30 -19.57
C PRO A 890 61.37 20.44 -20.16
N THR A 891 60.81 19.48 -19.42
CA THR A 891 59.69 18.65 -19.88
C THR A 891 58.32 19.27 -19.60
N VAL A 892 58.26 20.35 -18.82
CA VAL A 892 57.03 21.10 -18.54
C VAL A 892 56.71 22.03 -19.71
N GLY A 893 55.53 21.81 -20.30
CA GLY A 893 54.99 22.61 -21.40
C GLY A 893 53.94 23.62 -20.96
N ALA A 894 53.27 23.40 -19.83
CA ALA A 894 52.27 24.33 -19.28
C ALA A 894 52.12 24.18 -17.75
N VAL A 895 51.64 25.23 -17.09
CA VAL A 895 51.41 25.28 -15.64
C VAL A 895 50.07 25.98 -15.38
N ALA A 896 49.19 25.34 -14.64
CA ALA A 896 47.92 25.91 -14.21
C ALA A 896 48.06 26.64 -12.86
N GLY A 897 47.49 27.84 -12.77
CA GLY A 897 47.34 28.56 -11.50
C GLY A 897 46.04 28.23 -10.76
N ASN A 898 45.97 28.70 -9.52
CA ASN A 898 44.82 28.60 -8.64
C ASN A 898 43.88 29.81 -8.81
N VAL A 899 42.81 29.61 -9.57
CA VAL A 899 41.79 30.64 -9.78
C VAL A 899 40.77 30.59 -8.65
N LYS A 900 40.48 31.73 -8.03
CA LYS A 900 39.52 31.91 -6.94
C LYS A 900 38.44 32.93 -7.33
N VAL A 901 37.23 32.74 -6.81
CA VAL A 901 36.12 33.68 -7.02
C VAL A 901 36.28 34.89 -6.08
N GLY A 902 36.30 36.11 -6.62
CA GLY A 902 36.39 37.34 -5.83
C GLY A 902 35.05 37.82 -5.24
N ASN A 903 33.98 37.81 -6.04
CA ASN A 903 32.69 38.41 -5.70
C ASN A 903 31.72 37.49 -4.92
N ARG A 904 32.10 37.08 -3.71
CA ARG A 904 31.37 36.07 -2.88
C ARG A 904 30.17 36.60 -2.07
N SER A 905 29.48 37.62 -2.56
CA SER A 905 28.39 38.30 -1.85
C SER A 905 27.01 37.62 -1.95
N ARG A 906 26.82 36.70 -2.91
CA ARG A 906 25.54 36.00 -3.16
C ARG A 906 25.68 34.48 -3.02
N TRP A 907 24.58 33.77 -2.78
CA TRP A 907 24.56 32.30 -2.73
C TRP A 907 25.12 31.64 -3.99
N LEU A 908 24.80 32.17 -5.18
CA LEU A 908 25.26 31.63 -6.46
C LEU A 908 26.79 31.71 -6.61
N THR A 909 27.38 32.84 -6.25
CA THR A 909 28.84 33.06 -6.32
C THR A 909 29.57 32.28 -5.23
N ARG A 910 28.95 32.09 -4.05
CA ARG A 910 29.45 31.19 -2.99
C ARG A 910 29.44 29.72 -3.43
N TRP A 911 28.39 29.25 -4.10
CA TRP A 911 28.35 27.88 -4.66
C TRP A 911 29.38 27.66 -5.78
N GLN A 912 29.63 28.67 -6.60
CA GLN A 912 30.70 28.61 -7.60
C GLN A 912 32.09 28.58 -6.94
N ALA A 913 32.32 29.36 -5.87
CA ALA A 913 33.55 29.28 -5.09
C ALA A 913 33.75 27.87 -4.49
N LEU A 914 32.68 27.29 -3.92
CA LEU A 914 32.67 25.92 -3.41
C LEU A 914 33.05 24.91 -4.50
N GLU A 915 32.52 25.04 -5.72
CA GLU A 915 32.88 24.19 -6.85
C GLU A 915 34.34 24.34 -7.27
N TYR A 916 34.89 25.56 -7.29
CA TYR A 916 36.30 25.77 -7.62
C TYR A 916 37.23 25.05 -6.63
N ILE A 917 36.91 25.09 -5.35
CA ILE A 917 37.67 24.39 -4.30
C ILE A 917 37.56 22.87 -4.45
N THR A 918 36.32 22.38 -4.54
CA THR A 918 36.01 20.94 -4.48
C THR A 918 36.27 20.19 -5.78
N SER A 919 35.98 20.80 -6.93
CA SER A 919 36.09 20.15 -8.24
C SER A 919 37.30 20.59 -9.04
N GLN A 920 37.78 21.84 -8.93
CA GLN A 920 38.92 22.27 -9.72
C GLN A 920 40.25 22.08 -8.97
N ASN A 921 40.35 22.62 -7.76
CA ASN A 921 41.62 22.67 -7.03
C ASN A 921 42.03 21.30 -6.48
N MET A 922 41.10 20.55 -5.88
CA MET A 922 41.39 19.21 -5.39
C MET A 922 41.74 18.24 -6.53
N GLU A 923 41.01 18.30 -7.65
CA GLU A 923 41.26 17.44 -8.81
C GLU A 923 42.60 17.78 -9.48
N LYS A 924 42.94 19.06 -9.66
CA LYS A 924 44.23 19.48 -10.24
C LYS A 924 45.42 19.02 -9.40
N ARG A 925 45.35 19.09 -8.06
CA ARG A 925 46.40 18.54 -7.18
C ARG A 925 46.62 17.06 -7.40
N ALA A 926 45.55 16.28 -7.41
CA ALA A 926 45.64 14.85 -7.64
C ALA A 926 46.14 14.53 -9.06
N PHE A 927 45.75 15.33 -10.05
CA PHE A 927 46.09 15.10 -11.45
C PHE A 927 47.49 15.58 -11.83
N ASP A 928 48.08 16.51 -11.08
CA ASP A 928 49.48 16.92 -11.24
C ASP A 928 50.43 15.74 -10.95
N LEU A 929 50.19 15.02 -9.85
CA LEU A 929 50.90 13.78 -9.49
C LEU A 929 50.92 12.74 -10.63
N LEU A 930 49.82 12.64 -11.36
CA LEU A 930 49.63 11.68 -12.44
C LEU A 930 49.94 12.27 -13.83
N ASN A 931 50.30 13.55 -13.91
CA ASN A 931 50.50 14.29 -15.16
C ASN A 931 49.31 14.13 -16.14
N CYS A 932 48.10 14.34 -15.61
CA CYS A 932 46.83 14.16 -16.34
C CYS A 932 45.87 15.35 -16.19
N ILE A 933 46.39 16.55 -15.94
CA ILE A 933 45.61 17.80 -15.98
C ILE A 933 45.04 17.99 -17.39
N THR A 934 43.74 18.24 -17.47
CA THR A 934 43.01 18.37 -18.75
C THR A 934 42.63 19.80 -19.10
N VAL A 935 42.75 20.74 -18.14
CA VAL A 935 42.47 22.15 -18.36
C VAL A 935 43.42 23.01 -17.54
N VAL A 936 44.27 23.77 -18.23
CA VAL A 936 44.96 24.94 -17.69
C VAL A 936 44.04 26.14 -17.94
N PRO A 937 43.51 26.79 -16.89
CA PRO A 937 42.48 27.81 -17.05
C PRO A 937 43.03 29.04 -17.78
N GLY A 938 42.25 29.59 -18.72
CA GLY A 938 42.60 30.83 -19.42
C GLY A 938 42.84 32.04 -18.50
N ALA A 939 42.19 32.07 -17.34
CA ALA A 939 42.32 33.13 -16.34
C ALA A 939 43.71 33.22 -15.67
N LEU A 940 44.42 32.09 -15.55
CA LEU A 940 45.79 32.07 -15.02
C LEU A 940 46.52 30.80 -15.48
N GLY A 941 47.14 30.87 -16.65
CA GLY A 941 47.87 29.75 -17.25
C GLY A 941 49.20 30.18 -17.83
N ALA A 942 50.29 29.50 -17.49
CA ALA A 942 51.60 29.72 -18.09
C ALA A 942 51.94 28.60 -19.07
N TRP A 943 52.58 28.94 -20.19
CA TRP A 943 52.79 28.06 -21.32
C TRP A 943 54.18 28.28 -21.91
N ARG A 944 54.86 27.18 -22.25
CA ARG A 944 56.07 27.25 -23.08
C ARG A 944 55.64 27.47 -24.53
N LYS A 945 56.16 28.51 -25.18
CA LYS A 945 55.82 28.85 -26.57
C LYS A 945 56.04 27.66 -27.52
N GLN A 946 57.14 26.95 -27.37
CA GLN A 946 57.46 25.75 -28.14
C GLN A 946 56.41 24.63 -27.97
N ALA A 947 55.80 24.50 -26.79
CA ALA A 947 54.77 23.48 -26.54
C ALA A 947 53.47 23.81 -27.30
N ILE A 948 53.07 25.09 -27.31
CA ILE A 948 51.91 25.57 -28.10
C ILE A 948 52.15 25.33 -29.60
N GLU A 949 53.33 25.66 -30.11
CA GLU A 949 53.69 25.45 -31.51
C GLU A 949 53.70 23.96 -31.88
N ALA A 950 54.26 23.10 -31.02
CA ALA A 950 54.26 21.64 -31.20
C ALA A 950 52.85 21.03 -31.18
N ALA A 951 51.91 21.63 -30.44
CA ALA A 951 50.51 21.22 -30.38
C ALA A 951 49.68 21.66 -31.61
N GLY A 952 50.24 22.51 -32.48
CA GLY A 952 49.59 23.03 -33.68
C GLY A 952 48.99 24.43 -33.54
N GLY A 953 49.34 25.16 -32.47
CA GLY A 953 48.85 26.51 -32.20
C GLY A 953 47.50 26.55 -31.46
N ILE A 954 46.99 27.76 -31.24
CA ILE A 954 45.68 27.98 -30.60
C ILE A 954 44.60 27.89 -31.69
N THR A 955 43.74 26.88 -31.61
CA THR A 955 42.70 26.61 -32.63
C THR A 955 41.33 27.15 -32.22
N ALA A 956 40.55 27.62 -33.20
CA ALA A 956 39.19 28.16 -32.99
C ALA A 956 38.07 27.13 -33.30
N ASP A 957 38.39 25.85 -33.43
CA ASP A 957 37.42 24.78 -33.72
C ASP A 957 36.64 24.31 -32.47
N THR A 958 37.03 24.77 -31.28
CA THR A 958 36.35 24.53 -29.99
C THR A 958 36.07 25.85 -29.26
N VAL A 959 35.00 25.91 -28.45
CA VAL A 959 34.65 27.10 -27.66
C VAL A 959 35.41 27.24 -26.32
N ALA A 960 36.18 26.22 -25.95
CA ALA A 960 37.07 26.22 -24.79
C ALA A 960 38.49 25.91 -25.27
N GLU A 961 39.14 26.94 -25.81
CA GLU A 961 40.47 26.86 -26.42
C GLU A 961 41.54 26.40 -25.44
N ASP A 962 41.37 26.73 -24.16
CA ASP A 962 42.28 26.41 -23.07
C ASP A 962 42.27 24.90 -22.74
N ALA A 963 41.10 24.29 -22.63
CA ALA A 963 40.94 22.85 -22.46
C ALA A 963 41.47 22.05 -23.66
N ASP A 964 41.17 22.50 -24.88
CA ASP A 964 41.67 21.85 -26.09
C ASP A 964 43.20 21.91 -26.20
N LEU A 965 43.79 23.10 -26.00
CA LEU A 965 45.24 23.30 -26.03
C LEU A 965 45.94 22.46 -24.97
N THR A 966 45.38 22.39 -23.76
CA THR A 966 45.91 21.56 -22.67
C THR A 966 46.01 20.09 -23.09
N ILE A 967 44.93 19.53 -23.62
CA ILE A 967 44.91 18.13 -24.07
C ILE A 967 45.85 17.93 -25.27
N ALA A 968 45.92 18.89 -26.20
CA ALA A 968 46.81 18.82 -27.36
C ALA A 968 48.30 18.82 -26.97
N ILE A 969 48.71 19.69 -26.04
CA ILE A 969 50.07 19.72 -25.49
C ILE A 969 50.41 18.41 -24.79
N ARG A 970 49.47 17.87 -24.00
CA ARG A 970 49.68 16.58 -23.35
C ARG A 970 49.79 15.43 -24.36
N ARG A 971 49.00 15.46 -25.43
CA ARG A 971 48.98 14.45 -26.49
C ARG A 971 50.32 14.36 -27.23
N VAL A 972 51.05 15.46 -27.37
CA VAL A 972 52.38 15.48 -28.00
C VAL A 972 53.53 15.17 -27.02
N GLY A 973 53.25 15.01 -25.72
CA GLY A 973 54.17 14.40 -24.76
C GLY A 973 54.65 15.31 -23.62
N TRP A 974 54.38 16.62 -23.67
CA TRP A 974 54.76 17.57 -22.61
C TRP A 974 54.07 17.27 -21.28
N ARG A 975 54.68 17.67 -20.17
CA ARG A 975 54.07 17.65 -18.84
C ARG A 975 53.30 18.93 -18.58
N ILE A 976 52.24 18.82 -17.79
CA ILE A 976 51.45 19.95 -17.31
C ILE A 976 51.51 19.94 -15.78
N GLY A 977 51.93 21.06 -15.18
CA GLY A 977 51.99 21.23 -13.73
C GLY A 977 50.82 22.04 -13.18
N TYR A 978 50.65 22.04 -11.86
CA TYR A 978 49.73 22.92 -11.15
C TYR A 978 50.44 23.61 -9.97
N ASP A 979 50.24 24.92 -9.84
CA ASP A 979 50.75 25.68 -8.71
C ASP A 979 49.57 26.19 -7.85
N GLU A 980 49.46 25.66 -6.62
CA GLU A 980 48.38 26.04 -5.70
C GLU A 980 48.54 27.46 -5.13
N GLU A 981 49.76 28.00 -5.13
CA GLU A 981 50.10 29.28 -4.53
C GLU A 981 50.04 30.45 -5.53
N ALA A 982 50.06 30.17 -6.83
CA ALA A 982 49.84 31.16 -7.89
C ALA A 982 48.35 31.49 -7.97
N ILE A 983 47.92 32.55 -7.27
CA ILE A 983 46.49 32.89 -7.10
C ILE A 983 46.06 33.98 -8.09
N ALA A 984 44.88 33.77 -8.66
CA ALA A 984 44.14 34.78 -9.43
C ALA A 984 42.69 34.91 -8.92
N TRP A 985 42.14 36.11 -8.93
CA TRP A 985 40.78 36.44 -8.53
C TRP A 985 39.95 36.81 -9.76
N THR A 986 38.85 36.09 -9.98
CA THR A 986 37.93 36.32 -11.11
C THR A 986 36.51 36.61 -10.63
N GLU A 987 35.74 37.33 -11.43
CA GLU A 987 34.32 37.58 -11.16
C GLU A 987 33.44 36.39 -11.59
N ALA A 988 32.69 35.82 -10.65
CA ALA A 988 31.68 34.81 -10.93
C ALA A 988 30.33 35.44 -11.34
N PRO A 989 29.56 34.81 -12.24
CA PRO A 989 28.19 35.21 -12.55
C PRO A 989 27.29 35.38 -11.32
N ASP A 990 26.60 36.52 -11.22
CA ASP A 990 25.73 36.85 -10.09
C ASP A 990 24.25 36.49 -10.31
N THR A 991 23.89 36.08 -11.53
CA THR A 991 22.55 35.60 -11.91
C THR A 991 22.55 34.21 -12.55
N PRO A 992 21.46 33.40 -12.40
CA PRO A 992 21.37 32.08 -13.01
C PRO A 992 21.51 32.09 -14.55
N GLY A 993 21.00 33.12 -15.21
CA GLY A 993 21.06 33.22 -16.67
C GLY A 993 22.46 33.47 -17.24
N GLN A 994 23.31 34.20 -16.50
CA GLN A 994 24.73 34.35 -16.84
C GLN A 994 25.49 33.05 -16.52
N LEU A 995 25.22 32.43 -15.36
CA LEU A 995 25.85 31.16 -14.99
C LEU A 995 25.56 30.06 -16.03
N ILE A 996 24.31 29.90 -16.46
CA ILE A 996 23.94 28.91 -17.49
C ILE A 996 24.71 29.16 -18.79
N ARG A 997 24.90 30.41 -19.20
CA ARG A 997 25.68 30.74 -20.41
C ARG A 997 27.15 30.37 -20.26
N GLN A 998 27.77 30.74 -19.14
CA GLN A 998 29.15 30.38 -18.83
C GLN A 998 29.34 28.86 -18.82
N ARG A 999 28.48 28.15 -18.08
CA ARG A 999 28.57 26.69 -17.90
C ARG A 999 28.23 25.92 -19.15
N PHE A 1000 27.30 26.42 -19.98
CA PHE A 1000 27.05 25.86 -21.30
C PHE A 1000 28.29 25.91 -22.18
N ARG A 1001 29.00 27.04 -22.20
CA ARG A 1001 30.28 27.17 -22.94
C ARG A 1001 31.31 26.17 -22.44
N TRP A 1002 31.51 26.06 -21.12
CA TRP A 1002 32.51 25.15 -20.55
C TRP A 1002 32.17 23.67 -20.78
N THR A 1003 30.91 23.29 -20.56
CA THR A 1003 30.45 21.91 -20.74
C THR A 1003 30.48 21.52 -22.21
N PHE A 1004 30.03 22.41 -23.11
CA PHE A 1004 30.07 22.18 -24.55
C PHE A 1004 31.50 22.13 -25.08
N GLY A 1005 32.38 23.05 -24.63
CA GLY A 1005 33.79 23.05 -24.97
C GLY A 1005 34.51 21.79 -24.50
N THR A 1006 34.26 21.35 -23.27
CA THR A 1006 34.79 20.08 -22.74
C THR A 1006 34.34 18.89 -23.60
N LEU A 1007 33.07 18.86 -24.01
CA LEU A 1007 32.55 17.83 -24.91
C LEU A 1007 33.23 17.87 -26.30
N GLN A 1008 33.48 19.07 -26.85
CA GLN A 1008 34.22 19.24 -28.10
C GLN A 1008 35.66 18.76 -27.99
N SER A 1009 36.39 19.18 -26.95
CA SER A 1009 37.78 18.79 -26.71
C SER A 1009 37.92 17.29 -26.47
N PHE A 1010 37.01 16.70 -25.67
CA PHE A 1010 36.93 15.25 -25.51
C PHE A 1010 36.72 14.54 -26.86
N TRP A 1011 35.76 15.01 -27.67
CA TRP A 1011 35.48 14.41 -28.98
C TRP A 1011 36.66 14.51 -29.95
N LYS A 1012 37.28 15.69 -30.05
CA LYS A 1012 38.46 15.96 -30.89
C LYS A 1012 39.65 15.06 -30.56
N HIS A 1013 39.83 14.74 -29.28
CA HIS A 1013 40.94 13.90 -28.80
C HIS A 1013 40.55 12.45 -28.49
N SER A 1014 39.29 12.05 -28.69
CA SER A 1014 38.75 10.71 -28.39
C SER A 1014 39.58 9.54 -28.95
N SER A 1015 40.30 9.75 -30.05
CA SER A 1015 41.25 8.79 -30.61
C SER A 1015 42.38 8.34 -29.66
N THR A 1016 42.63 9.05 -28.54
CA THR A 1016 43.64 8.68 -27.53
C THR A 1016 43.07 7.82 -26.39
N LEU A 1017 41.74 7.69 -26.29
CA LEU A 1017 41.04 6.97 -25.24
C LEU A 1017 41.48 5.49 -25.19
N PHE A 1018 41.85 5.01 -23.98
CA PHE A 1018 42.31 3.65 -23.72
C PHE A 1018 43.53 3.19 -24.54
N ARG A 1019 44.36 4.13 -25.01
CA ARG A 1019 45.60 3.82 -25.73
C ARG A 1019 46.82 4.03 -24.85
N TRP A 1020 47.54 2.94 -24.56
CA TRP A 1020 48.76 2.93 -23.76
C TRP A 1020 49.84 3.91 -24.23
N LYS A 1021 49.95 4.15 -25.54
CA LYS A 1021 50.91 5.11 -26.13
C LYS A 1021 50.80 6.52 -25.54
N TYR A 1022 49.62 6.94 -25.09
CA TYR A 1022 49.40 8.28 -24.54
C TYR A 1022 49.43 8.32 -23.01
N GLY A 1023 49.83 7.21 -22.35
CA GLY A 1023 50.00 7.14 -20.89
C GLY A 1023 48.73 7.53 -20.12
N THR A 1024 48.90 8.37 -19.09
CA THR A 1024 47.83 8.81 -18.19
C THR A 1024 46.76 9.67 -18.88
N LEU A 1025 47.08 10.32 -20.01
CA LEU A 1025 46.08 11.04 -20.81
C LEU A 1025 44.99 10.09 -21.33
N GLY A 1026 45.40 8.94 -21.89
CA GLY A 1026 44.49 7.98 -22.51
C GLY A 1026 43.76 7.07 -21.52
N TRP A 1027 44.39 6.74 -20.38
CA TRP A 1027 43.86 5.78 -19.41
C TRP A 1027 43.26 6.40 -18.14
N ILE A 1028 43.57 7.66 -17.83
CA ILE A 1028 43.08 8.33 -16.62
C ILE A 1028 42.29 9.58 -16.99
N ALA A 1029 42.90 10.52 -17.71
CA ALA A 1029 42.32 11.85 -17.95
C ALA A 1029 41.04 11.80 -18.80
N LEU A 1030 41.11 11.22 -20.01
CA LEU A 1030 39.92 11.14 -20.89
C LEU A 1030 38.83 10.21 -20.34
N PRO A 1031 39.13 9.03 -19.76
CA PRO A 1031 38.11 8.23 -19.09
C PRO A 1031 37.44 8.96 -17.93
N ASN A 1032 38.19 9.76 -17.16
CA ASN A 1032 37.62 10.57 -16.08
C ASN A 1032 36.65 11.64 -16.61
N ILE A 1033 37.01 12.37 -17.67
CA ILE A 1033 36.08 13.31 -18.33
C ILE A 1033 34.82 12.57 -18.80
N PHE A 1034 34.99 11.45 -19.50
CA PHE A 1034 33.87 10.70 -20.05
C PHE A 1034 32.91 10.21 -18.96
N VAL A 1035 33.41 9.54 -17.93
CA VAL A 1035 32.58 8.91 -16.90
C VAL A 1035 32.00 9.96 -15.95
N PHE A 1036 32.83 10.83 -15.38
CA PHE A 1036 32.43 11.70 -14.27
C PHE A 1036 31.92 13.07 -14.68
N GLN A 1037 32.34 13.60 -15.83
CA GLN A 1037 31.90 14.93 -16.29
C GLN A 1037 30.79 14.85 -17.36
N LEU A 1038 30.69 13.73 -18.10
CA LEU A 1038 29.68 13.57 -19.16
C LEU A 1038 28.60 12.53 -18.81
N VAL A 1039 28.97 11.26 -18.56
CA VAL A 1039 27.99 10.17 -18.41
C VAL A 1039 27.22 10.21 -17.10
N LEU A 1040 27.90 10.26 -15.94
CA LEU A 1040 27.24 10.24 -14.64
C LEU A 1040 26.25 11.42 -14.46
N PRO A 1041 26.63 12.68 -14.76
CA PRO A 1041 25.71 13.80 -14.65
C PRO A 1041 24.48 13.73 -15.56
N LEU A 1042 24.52 12.97 -16.68
CA LEU A 1042 23.35 12.74 -17.54
C LEU A 1042 22.35 11.76 -16.91
N ILE A 1043 22.81 10.85 -16.05
CA ILE A 1043 21.98 9.83 -15.39
C ILE A 1043 21.43 10.35 -14.05
N SER A 1044 22.18 11.20 -13.34
CA SER A 1044 21.79 11.75 -12.02
C SER A 1044 20.38 12.35 -11.91
N PRO A 1045 19.80 13.03 -12.91
CA PRO A 1045 18.42 13.54 -12.82
C PRO A 1045 17.38 12.42 -12.65
N LEU A 1046 17.62 11.25 -13.24
CA LEU A 1046 16.73 10.10 -13.12
C LEU A 1046 16.66 9.61 -11.68
N ILE A 1047 17.79 9.66 -10.95
CA ILE A 1047 17.86 9.32 -9.53
C ILE A 1047 17.00 10.27 -8.70
N ASP A 1048 17.12 11.57 -8.94
CA ASP A 1048 16.33 12.59 -8.22
C ASP A 1048 14.82 12.40 -8.48
N LEU A 1049 14.44 12.12 -9.72
CA LEU A 1049 13.05 11.86 -10.09
C LEU A 1049 12.49 10.58 -9.46
N LEU A 1050 13.26 9.50 -9.43
CA LEU A 1050 12.85 8.26 -8.78
C LEU A 1050 12.69 8.43 -7.26
N PHE A 1051 13.59 9.19 -6.62
CA PHE A 1051 13.46 9.53 -5.20
C PHE A 1051 12.18 10.34 -4.95
N LEU A 1052 11.95 11.42 -5.71
CA LEU A 1052 10.73 12.23 -5.57
C LEU A 1052 9.46 11.43 -5.87
N TRP A 1053 9.51 10.52 -6.84
CA TRP A 1053 8.42 9.60 -7.14
C TRP A 1053 8.12 8.67 -5.96
N SER A 1054 9.14 8.06 -5.36
CA SER A 1054 8.98 7.20 -4.18
C SER A 1054 8.39 7.93 -2.97
N VAL A 1055 8.84 9.17 -2.72
CA VAL A 1055 8.30 10.03 -1.66
C VAL A 1055 6.86 10.44 -1.98
N GLY A 1056 6.56 10.77 -3.23
CA GLY A 1056 5.23 11.15 -3.69
C GLY A 1056 4.22 10.01 -3.53
N LEU A 1057 4.57 8.79 -3.94
CA LEU A 1057 3.71 7.62 -3.77
C LEU A 1057 3.45 7.31 -2.29
N TRP A 1058 4.49 7.33 -1.45
CA TRP A 1058 4.33 7.14 -0.01
C TRP A 1058 3.44 8.22 0.63
N ALA A 1059 3.61 9.49 0.23
CA ALA A 1059 2.77 10.57 0.72
C ALA A 1059 1.31 10.41 0.30
N LEU A 1060 1.06 9.98 -0.95
CA LEU A 1060 -0.28 9.70 -1.45
C LEU A 1060 -0.94 8.55 -0.67
N GLU A 1061 -0.21 7.48 -0.35
CA GLU A 1061 -0.69 6.39 0.49
C GLU A 1061 -1.14 6.90 1.88
N LYS A 1062 -0.34 7.74 2.53
CA LYS A 1062 -0.66 8.28 3.87
C LYS A 1062 -1.78 9.30 3.88
N LEU A 1063 -2.04 9.98 2.75
CA LEU A 1063 -3.11 10.97 2.66
C LEU A 1063 -4.50 10.35 2.44
N GLN A 1064 -4.61 9.03 2.22
CA GLN A 1064 -5.88 8.29 2.07
C GLN A 1064 -6.90 9.03 1.17
N LEU A 1065 -6.43 9.60 0.06
CA LEU A 1065 -7.28 10.36 -0.86
C LEU A 1065 -8.21 9.39 -1.59
N SER A 1066 -9.48 9.37 -1.19
CA SER A 1066 -10.53 8.44 -1.63
C SER A 1066 -10.82 8.37 -3.14
N TRP A 1067 -10.25 9.26 -3.95
CA TRP A 1067 -10.43 9.31 -5.41
C TRP A 1067 -9.21 8.80 -6.20
N LEU A 1068 -8.11 8.45 -5.53
CA LEU A 1068 -6.92 7.87 -6.17
C LEU A 1068 -6.83 6.36 -5.84
N PRO A 1069 -6.54 5.49 -6.82
CA PRO A 1069 -6.23 4.09 -6.54
C PRO A 1069 -5.07 4.01 -5.55
N THR A 1070 -5.21 3.19 -4.51
CA THR A 1070 -4.17 2.99 -3.50
C THR A 1070 -2.97 2.27 -4.12
N ILE A 1071 -2.01 3.04 -4.63
CA ILE A 1071 -0.74 2.49 -5.11
C ILE A 1071 0.10 2.20 -3.85
N HIS A 1072 0.19 0.93 -3.46
CA HIS A 1072 0.97 0.48 -2.32
C HIS A 1072 2.46 0.65 -2.62
N ALA A 1073 3.06 1.76 -2.18
CA ALA A 1073 4.50 1.89 -2.11
C ALA A 1073 4.95 1.33 -0.78
N THR A 1074 5.59 0.16 -0.77
CA THR A 1074 5.99 -0.44 0.50
C THR A 1074 6.90 0.53 1.27
N THR A 1075 6.69 0.67 2.58
CA THR A 1075 7.57 1.49 3.44
C THR A 1075 9.04 1.07 3.27
N GLY A 1076 9.29 -0.19 2.94
CA GLY A 1076 10.62 -0.69 2.58
C GLY A 1076 11.24 -0.04 1.34
N ASP A 1077 10.47 0.24 0.29
CA ASP A 1077 10.98 0.86 -0.95
C ASP A 1077 11.36 2.34 -0.73
N LEU A 1078 10.57 3.07 0.07
CA LEU A 1078 10.93 4.41 0.51
C LEU A 1078 12.23 4.37 1.33
N MET A 1079 12.32 3.48 2.33
CA MET A 1079 13.49 3.39 3.20
C MET A 1079 14.77 3.05 2.41
N ARG A 1080 14.70 2.18 1.41
CA ARG A 1080 15.82 1.93 0.49
C ARG A 1080 16.21 3.19 -0.29
N SER A 1081 15.24 3.90 -0.85
CA SER A 1081 15.47 5.11 -1.64
C SER A 1081 16.09 6.22 -0.78
N VAL A 1082 15.59 6.42 0.44
CA VAL A 1082 16.13 7.35 1.45
C VAL A 1082 17.54 6.95 1.86
N PHE A 1083 17.79 5.65 2.11
CA PHE A 1083 19.12 5.16 2.47
C PHE A 1083 20.16 5.46 1.37
N PHE A 1084 19.85 5.17 0.11
CA PHE A 1084 20.73 5.49 -1.01
C PHE A 1084 20.94 7.00 -1.16
N PHE A 1085 19.87 7.80 -1.04
CA PHE A 1085 19.93 9.25 -1.16
C PHE A 1085 20.82 9.87 -0.06
N ILE A 1086 20.64 9.46 1.20
CA ILE A 1086 21.47 9.90 2.33
C ILE A 1086 22.92 9.46 2.15
N GLY A 1087 23.16 8.22 1.69
CA GLY A 1087 24.51 7.72 1.41
C GLY A 1087 25.27 8.57 0.41
N PHE A 1088 24.64 8.94 -0.72
CA PHE A 1088 25.25 9.84 -1.71
C PHE A 1088 25.54 11.23 -1.14
N LEU A 1089 24.60 11.79 -0.37
CA LEU A 1089 24.75 13.10 0.25
C LEU A 1089 25.88 13.12 1.27
N LEU A 1090 26.05 12.03 2.04
CA LEU A 1090 27.13 11.89 3.00
C LEU A 1090 28.50 11.81 2.31
N ILE A 1091 28.66 11.00 1.25
CA ILE A 1091 29.91 10.94 0.46
C ILE A 1091 30.27 12.33 -0.08
N ASP A 1092 29.28 13.08 -0.56
CA ASP A 1092 29.49 14.41 -1.11
C ASP A 1092 29.91 15.44 -0.06
N VAL A 1093 29.24 15.47 1.09
CA VAL A 1093 29.63 16.35 2.21
C VAL A 1093 31.04 16.02 2.68
N LEU A 1094 31.39 14.73 2.83
CA LEU A 1094 32.75 14.30 3.17
C LEU A 1094 33.77 14.74 2.12
N THR A 1095 33.42 14.67 0.83
CA THR A 1095 34.27 15.16 -0.27
C THR A 1095 34.52 16.66 -0.14
N CYS A 1096 33.47 17.44 0.13
CA CYS A 1096 33.58 18.88 0.35
C CYS A 1096 34.47 19.21 1.56
N VAL A 1097 34.24 18.53 2.69
CA VAL A 1097 35.04 18.72 3.92
C VAL A 1097 36.51 18.39 3.68
N LEU A 1098 36.81 17.30 2.97
CA LEU A 1098 38.18 16.92 2.62
C LEU A 1098 38.86 17.99 1.74
N ALA A 1099 38.16 18.49 0.71
CA ALA A 1099 38.70 19.53 -0.16
C ALA A 1099 39.04 20.81 0.62
N PHE A 1100 38.19 21.22 1.58
CA PHE A 1100 38.45 22.37 2.45
C PHE A 1100 39.59 22.13 3.43
N ALA A 1101 39.71 20.93 3.98
CA ALA A 1101 40.83 20.56 4.84
C ALA A 1101 42.18 20.68 4.13
N LEU A 1102 42.21 20.50 2.80
CA LEU A 1102 43.41 20.67 1.98
C LEU A 1102 43.72 22.15 1.66
N GLU A 1103 42.77 23.07 1.81
CA GLU A 1103 42.89 24.51 1.51
C GLU A 1103 42.99 25.35 2.80
N ARG A 1104 44.21 25.49 3.35
CA ARG A 1104 44.46 26.08 4.69
C ARG A 1104 44.06 27.56 4.88
N LYS A 1105 43.76 28.32 3.81
CA LYS A 1105 43.46 29.77 3.86
C LYS A 1105 42.04 30.13 3.45
N GLU A 1106 41.15 29.13 3.32
CA GLU A 1106 39.80 29.35 2.80
C GLU A 1106 38.75 29.56 3.90
N ASP A 1107 37.65 30.21 3.53
CA ASP A 1107 36.52 30.47 4.41
C ASP A 1107 35.61 29.23 4.54
N TRP A 1108 35.66 28.55 5.69
CA TRP A 1108 34.85 27.36 6.00
C TRP A 1108 33.34 27.63 6.03
N THR A 1109 32.89 28.89 6.13
CA THR A 1109 31.45 29.22 6.05
C THR A 1109 30.86 28.91 4.66
N LEU A 1110 31.69 28.67 3.63
CA LEU A 1110 31.26 28.19 2.33
C LEU A 1110 30.71 26.76 2.34
N LEU A 1111 30.94 25.99 3.40
CA LEU A 1111 30.38 24.64 3.55
C LEU A 1111 28.90 24.63 3.97
N VAL A 1112 28.41 25.70 4.62
CA VAL A 1112 27.02 25.81 5.11
C VAL A 1112 25.99 25.52 4.00
N PRO A 1113 26.10 26.10 2.78
CA PRO A 1113 25.12 25.85 1.74
C PRO A 1113 25.35 24.61 0.87
N VAL A 1114 26.27 23.70 1.22
CA VAL A 1114 26.54 22.46 0.45
C VAL A 1114 25.26 21.64 0.26
N LEU A 1115 24.46 21.47 1.31
CA LEU A 1115 23.20 20.73 1.23
C LEU A 1115 22.18 21.42 0.32
N LEU A 1116 22.07 22.74 0.41
CA LEU A 1116 21.16 23.53 -0.42
C LEU A 1116 21.59 23.58 -1.89
N GLN A 1117 22.89 23.46 -2.17
CA GLN A 1117 23.45 23.41 -3.52
C GLN A 1117 22.82 22.27 -4.35
N ARG A 1118 22.51 21.14 -3.71
CA ARG A 1118 22.00 19.93 -4.35
C ARG A 1118 20.59 20.08 -4.90
N PHE A 1119 19.77 20.93 -4.27
CA PHE A 1119 18.38 21.17 -4.66
C PHE A 1119 18.23 22.32 -5.67
N TYR A 1120 19.23 23.21 -5.80
CA TYR A 1120 19.16 24.35 -6.71
C TYR A 1120 20.29 24.37 -7.76
N TYR A 1121 21.55 24.54 -7.34
CA TYR A 1121 22.70 24.70 -8.24
C TYR A 1121 22.88 23.50 -9.18
N ARG A 1122 22.74 22.28 -8.64
CA ARG A 1122 22.85 21.05 -9.43
C ARG A 1122 21.78 20.95 -10.53
N GLN A 1123 20.57 21.42 -10.25
CA GLN A 1123 19.46 21.39 -11.21
C GLN A 1123 19.75 22.34 -12.39
N LEU A 1124 20.38 23.48 -12.14
CA LEU A 1124 20.87 24.36 -13.21
C LEU A 1124 21.94 23.66 -14.07
N MET A 1125 22.82 22.85 -13.47
CA MET A 1125 23.85 22.11 -14.21
C MET A 1125 23.25 21.01 -15.09
N TYR A 1126 22.14 20.38 -14.69
CA TYR A 1126 21.43 19.44 -15.55
C TYR A 1126 20.88 20.13 -16.81
N VAL A 1127 20.26 21.31 -16.66
CA VAL A 1127 19.77 22.10 -17.80
C VAL A 1127 20.91 22.42 -18.76
N VAL A 1128 22.06 22.83 -18.22
CA VAL A 1128 23.28 23.10 -19.00
C VAL A 1128 23.72 21.88 -19.80
N LEU A 1129 23.85 20.73 -19.13
CA LEU A 1129 24.37 19.50 -19.73
C LEU A 1129 23.45 18.97 -20.85
N PHE A 1130 22.14 18.86 -20.60
CA PHE A 1130 21.19 18.44 -21.62
C PHE A 1130 21.16 19.41 -22.80
N ARG A 1131 21.29 20.72 -22.53
CA ARG A 1131 21.41 21.72 -23.60
C ARG A 1131 22.69 21.51 -24.41
N SER A 1132 23.83 21.25 -23.78
CA SER A 1132 25.11 20.98 -24.47
C SER A 1132 25.03 19.76 -25.37
N VAL A 1133 24.48 18.63 -24.88
CA VAL A 1133 24.28 17.42 -25.68
C VAL A 1133 23.31 17.67 -26.84
N LYS A 1134 22.18 18.32 -26.57
CA LYS A 1134 21.18 18.67 -27.60
C LYS A 1134 21.78 19.51 -28.73
N GLU A 1135 22.55 20.54 -28.40
CA GLU A 1135 23.17 21.40 -29.41
C GLU A 1135 24.30 20.68 -30.16
N ALA A 1136 25.03 19.74 -29.51
CA ALA A 1136 26.05 18.92 -30.17
C ALA A 1136 25.42 18.00 -31.23
N VAL A 1137 24.27 17.38 -30.91
CA VAL A 1137 23.52 16.55 -31.86
C VAL A 1137 22.89 17.41 -32.97
N ARG A 1138 22.35 18.59 -32.65
CA ARG A 1138 21.79 19.55 -33.63
C ARG A 1138 22.83 20.09 -34.61
N GLY A 1139 24.07 20.20 -34.16
CA GLY A 1139 25.20 20.68 -34.93
C GLY A 1139 25.11 22.15 -35.34
N ARG A 1140 24.50 22.98 -34.49
CA ARG A 1140 24.51 24.44 -34.68
C ARG A 1140 25.88 25.02 -34.37
N PRO A 1141 26.27 26.14 -35.01
CA PRO A 1141 27.47 26.86 -34.62
C PRO A 1141 27.27 27.42 -33.20
N VAL A 1142 28.25 27.17 -32.34
CA VAL A 1142 28.29 27.67 -30.97
C VAL A 1142 29.57 28.47 -30.84
N GLY A 1143 29.44 29.73 -30.46
CA GLY A 1143 30.54 30.65 -30.20
C GLY A 1143 30.58 31.10 -28.75
N TRP A 1144 31.40 32.13 -28.47
CA TRP A 1144 31.63 32.62 -27.09
C TRP A 1144 30.35 33.09 -26.38
N ARG A 1145 29.38 33.68 -27.10
CA ARG A 1145 28.09 34.15 -26.57
C ARG A 1145 27.00 33.07 -26.50
N GLY A 1146 27.31 31.84 -26.90
CA GLY A 1146 26.36 30.71 -26.99
C GLY A 1146 26.04 30.32 -28.43
N VAL A 1147 24.80 29.89 -28.68
CA VAL A 1147 24.37 29.45 -30.02
C VAL A 1147 24.31 30.65 -30.95
N GLU A 1148 25.05 30.61 -32.05
CA GLU A 1148 25.08 31.71 -33.01
C GLU A 1148 23.81 31.71 -33.90
N PRO A 1149 23.32 32.89 -34.33
CA PRO A 1149 22.24 32.98 -35.31
C PRO A 1149 22.60 32.19 -36.57
N GLU A 1150 21.59 31.61 -37.23
CA GLU A 1150 21.82 30.91 -38.50
C GLU A 1150 22.41 31.90 -39.52
N PRO A 1151 23.53 31.58 -40.18
CA PRO A 1151 23.97 32.37 -41.32
C PRO A 1151 22.84 32.34 -42.36
N GLN A 1152 22.33 33.50 -42.72
CA GLN A 1152 21.29 33.61 -43.76
C GLN A 1152 21.81 32.92 -45.03
N ALA A 1153 21.02 32.01 -45.59
CA ALA A 1153 21.33 31.41 -46.88
C ALA A 1153 21.59 32.54 -47.89
N PRO A 1154 22.65 32.46 -48.71
CA PRO A 1154 22.92 33.50 -49.70
C PRO A 1154 21.67 33.69 -50.56
N GLN A 1155 21.10 34.90 -50.51
CA GLN A 1155 19.97 35.24 -51.37
C GLN A 1155 20.39 34.99 -52.81
N ALA A 1156 19.65 34.13 -53.52
CA ALA A 1156 19.88 33.91 -54.93
C ALA A 1156 19.84 35.28 -55.65
N PRO A 1157 20.78 35.57 -56.56
CA PRO A 1157 20.79 36.84 -57.27
C PRO A 1157 19.42 37.03 -57.97
N PRO A 1158 18.86 38.25 -57.93
CA PRO A 1158 17.55 38.50 -58.51
C PRO A 1158 17.56 38.12 -60.00
N ARG A 1159 16.58 37.30 -60.42
CA ARG A 1159 16.39 36.95 -61.83
C ARG A 1159 16.20 38.24 -62.65
N PRO A 1160 16.86 38.39 -63.81
CA PRO A 1160 16.64 39.55 -64.67
C PRO A 1160 15.18 39.61 -65.12
N ALA A 1161 14.62 40.82 -65.08
CA ALA A 1161 13.22 41.09 -65.41
C ALA A 1161 12.91 40.65 -66.85
N ALA A 1162 11.81 39.90 -67.01
CA ALA A 1162 11.28 39.52 -68.32
C ALA A 1162 10.76 40.77 -69.04
N VAL A 1163 11.32 41.02 -70.23
CA VAL A 1163 10.85 42.03 -71.17
C VAL A 1163 9.45 41.63 -71.64
N ALA A 1164 8.47 42.49 -71.43
CA ALA A 1164 7.13 42.34 -71.99
C ALA A 1164 7.18 42.59 -73.51
N GLY A 1165 6.73 41.62 -74.29
CA GLY A 1165 6.53 41.72 -75.73
C GLY A 1165 5.25 41.03 -76.15
N ASN A 1166 4.27 41.87 -76.52
CA ASN A 1166 2.94 41.66 -77.15
C ASN A 1166 1.94 40.72 -76.50
#